data_AF-A0A1M6LNI2-F1
#
_entry.id   AF-A0A1M6LNI2-F1
#
_cell.length_a   1.000
_cell.length_b   1.000
_cell.length_c   1.000
_cell.angle_alpha   90.00
_cell.angle_beta   90.00
_cell.angle_gamma   90.00
#
_symmetry.space_group_name_H-M   'P 1'
#
loop_
_entity.id
_entity.type
_entity.pdbx_description
1 polymer ?
#
loop_
_entity_poly.entity_id
_entity_poly.type
_entity_poly.pdbx_seq_one_letter_code
_entity_poly.pdbx_strand_id
1 'polypeptide(L)'
;MYPLKRFALVLCAGGLMTSCDEMPNKLPEDSHSPDDSAEVIASQQAELDALKDEKLVLEEELRLQRERLDGIDSRLAEMDREPLPEPMPQPLPEPEPEPYVEEPAPEPTPPRAIVVEEETYPVVEDGLGMFYRDLAPYGVWFYTDELGYVWQPHEAQNPEWQPYVDGYWVWTDEGWTWISNEPFGWAVYHYGRWALLVDDGWVWIPGEVWGPAWVDWRYSDDYIGWAPLPPETLDYNVYVTYNDYGLSWNSYCYVETRYFGVGRKYSRISRHRNSLLYRLTRHLHGNRRHYHECGPRLDWLSHRHGGRRVAHYRLDREHRHDWRGDRRHRVENGVVHQYAPQLKVDHDRKKLDGVKRKLDKVRLERRKDYADKLRAQYKDDNSSLTKNRFHRSDWDKGERKHREARHANLVNLKREQDERRRGDRDDRNRSDRDADRIRREAAARESKLREARDKREREARERAERERRAREIAERENREAKERAERERKMREERANKDAREKNDLRALIKKKQEEEKRKLEEKLNREKRDSDRRKEMERNQREEDEKRKRGEEERRAREEDARKRGEDRRKREMEDRQREGREKAERDREGREKAQRERAERERAEKIRAEREAREKAAREAKENAAREAEMKRKAQEERERKMREEQEAKKQKEVKSIRELLERKKEEEKRQRMEKLERERQQKAEREERAKAERKAQERAQREQQERAEKAQSAREARERQAREQAERAAKEQAMKAERAKAEQERRERAAKEQAAREAQERAARQRAERERQQREEQQRRAREQQEQRERAERARQEQQRKAAEEQARRRQELEQKKQEARERLRNKLKKTR
;
A
#
# COMPACT_ATOMS: atom_id res chain seq x y z
N MET A 1 19.10 13.37 -41.63
CA MET A 1 20.52 12.98 -41.53
C MET A 1 20.58 11.60 -40.90
N TYR A 2 21.07 10.62 -41.66
CA TYR A 2 21.36 9.23 -41.26
C TYR A 2 22.89 9.12 -40.93
N PRO A 3 23.43 8.04 -40.31
CA PRO A 3 23.04 6.67 -40.61
C PRO A 3 23.04 5.58 -39.51
N LEU A 4 22.09 4.67 -39.73
CA LEU A 4 22.06 3.25 -39.34
C LEU A 4 23.00 2.43 -40.25
N LYS A 5 23.73 1.43 -39.69
CA LYS A 5 24.27 0.27 -40.42
C LYS A 5 24.59 -0.91 -39.50
N ARG A 6 24.42 -2.12 -40.08
CA ARG A 6 24.70 -3.52 -39.65
C ARG A 6 23.48 -4.22 -39.04
N PHE A 7 22.87 -5.27 -39.62
CA PHE A 7 23.35 -6.36 -40.49
C PHE A 7 22.30 -6.75 -41.56
N ALA A 8 22.74 -7.34 -42.68
CA ALA A 8 21.91 -7.80 -43.80
C ALA A 8 22.44 -9.13 -44.39
N LEU A 9 21.51 -9.80 -45.12
CA LEU A 9 21.64 -10.88 -46.15
C LEU A 9 21.73 -12.33 -45.59
N VAL A 10 21.05 -13.37 -46.12
CA VAL A 10 20.17 -13.58 -47.31
C VAL A 10 19.41 -14.92 -47.13
N LEU A 11 18.19 -15.00 -47.67
CA LEU A 11 17.44 -16.22 -47.98
C LEU A 11 17.45 -16.45 -49.51
N CYS A 12 17.46 -17.73 -49.92
CA CYS A 12 16.72 -18.35 -51.06
C CYS A 12 17.52 -19.21 -52.07
N ALA A 13 17.05 -20.47 -52.19
CA ALA A 13 16.74 -21.26 -53.38
C ALA A 13 17.84 -21.87 -54.29
N GLY A 14 17.90 -23.21 -54.30
CA GLY A 14 17.43 -24.03 -55.43
C GLY A 14 18.39 -24.45 -56.56
N GLY A 15 18.82 -25.72 -56.51
CA GLY A 15 18.88 -26.62 -57.68
C GLY A 15 20.24 -26.88 -58.35
N LEU A 16 20.71 -28.14 -58.32
CA LEU A 16 21.06 -28.97 -59.49
C LEU A 16 21.61 -30.35 -59.08
N MET A 17 21.21 -31.36 -59.84
CA MET A 17 21.57 -32.79 -59.76
C MET A 17 23.05 -33.07 -60.10
N THR A 18 23.59 -34.17 -59.54
CA THR A 18 24.44 -35.24 -60.14
C THR A 18 24.98 -36.09 -58.97
N SER A 19 24.55 -37.33 -58.74
CA SER A 19 24.90 -38.62 -59.38
C SER A 19 25.93 -39.43 -58.55
N CYS A 20 25.71 -40.75 -58.50
CA CYS A 20 26.60 -41.83 -58.06
C CYS A 20 26.82 -41.96 -56.55
N ASP A 21 26.32 -42.99 -55.88
CA ASP A 21 26.59 -44.44 -55.94
C ASP A 21 27.51 -44.89 -54.78
N GLU A 22 27.18 -46.06 -54.26
CA GLU A 22 27.96 -46.93 -53.36
C GLU A 22 28.02 -46.62 -51.84
N MET A 23 27.20 -47.39 -51.11
CA MET A 23 27.51 -47.90 -49.77
C MET A 23 28.77 -48.80 -49.80
N PRO A 24 29.45 -49.01 -48.66
CA PRO A 24 29.15 -50.23 -47.91
C PRO A 24 29.19 -50.10 -46.37
N ASN A 25 28.16 -50.66 -45.75
CA ASN A 25 28.16 -51.60 -44.61
C ASN A 25 29.22 -51.47 -43.49
N LYS A 26 28.75 -51.25 -42.26
CA LYS A 26 28.65 -52.31 -41.23
C LYS A 26 27.96 -51.81 -39.94
N LEU A 27 26.75 -52.29 -39.72
CA LEU A 27 26.12 -52.40 -38.40
C LEU A 27 26.71 -53.60 -37.63
N PRO A 28 26.57 -53.59 -36.30
CA PRO A 28 26.01 -54.74 -35.60
C PRO A 28 24.68 -54.34 -34.94
N GLU A 29 23.66 -55.12 -35.23
CA GLU A 29 22.38 -55.17 -34.51
C GLU A 29 22.60 -55.75 -33.10
N ASP A 30 21.89 -55.23 -32.09
CA ASP A 30 20.83 -56.03 -31.46
C ASP A 30 20.03 -55.27 -30.38
N SER A 31 18.71 -55.35 -30.55
CA SER A 31 17.66 -55.43 -29.53
C SER A 31 17.31 -54.19 -28.68
N HIS A 32 16.41 -53.34 -29.19
CA HIS A 32 15.50 -52.55 -28.36
C HIS A 32 14.03 -52.88 -28.65
N SER A 33 13.29 -53.02 -27.55
CA SER A 33 11.88 -53.39 -27.45
C SER A 33 10.97 -52.43 -28.23
N PRO A 34 9.87 -52.88 -28.87
CA PRO A 34 9.02 -52.03 -29.72
C PRO A 34 8.20 -50.95 -28.99
N ASP A 35 8.17 -50.92 -27.66
CA ASP A 35 7.20 -50.10 -26.90
C ASP A 35 7.68 -48.68 -26.55
N ASP A 36 8.98 -48.44 -26.39
CA ASP A 36 9.50 -47.10 -26.03
C ASP A 36 9.55 -46.14 -27.22
N SER A 37 9.59 -46.66 -28.44
CA SER A 37 9.62 -45.86 -29.68
C SER A 37 8.27 -45.18 -29.95
N ALA A 38 7.16 -45.81 -29.55
CA ALA A 38 5.82 -45.32 -29.82
C ALA A 38 5.44 -44.12 -28.93
N GLU A 39 5.85 -44.13 -27.65
CA GLU A 39 5.60 -43.01 -26.74
C GLU A 39 6.43 -41.78 -27.09
N VAL A 40 7.70 -41.96 -27.49
CA VAL A 40 8.56 -40.85 -27.92
C VAL A 40 8.05 -40.24 -29.23
N ILE A 41 7.62 -41.06 -30.19
CA ILE A 41 7.03 -40.58 -31.44
C ILE A 41 5.69 -39.88 -31.16
N ALA A 42 4.83 -40.41 -30.28
CA ALA A 42 3.57 -39.76 -29.92
C ALA A 42 3.78 -38.41 -29.21
N SER A 43 4.80 -38.31 -28.35
CA SER A 43 5.16 -37.06 -27.68
C SER A 43 5.68 -36.01 -28.67
N GLN A 44 6.52 -36.42 -29.63
CA GLN A 44 7.04 -35.51 -30.66
C GLN A 44 5.94 -35.09 -31.65
N GLN A 45 4.99 -35.99 -31.97
CA GLN A 45 3.84 -35.68 -32.81
C GLN A 45 2.88 -34.69 -32.11
N ALA A 46 2.66 -34.86 -30.80
CA ALA A 46 1.84 -33.94 -30.00
C ALA A 46 2.47 -32.54 -29.86
N GLU A 47 3.79 -32.42 -29.73
CA GLU A 47 4.48 -31.13 -29.78
C GLU A 47 4.37 -30.48 -31.16
N LEU A 48 4.48 -31.27 -32.24
CA LEU A 48 4.30 -30.80 -33.60
C LEU A 48 2.89 -30.30 -33.87
N ASP A 49 1.87 -30.96 -33.32
CA ASP A 49 0.48 -30.55 -33.49
C ASP A 49 0.14 -29.31 -32.63
N ALA A 50 0.70 -29.20 -31.42
CA ALA A 50 0.59 -27.99 -30.60
C ALA A 50 1.26 -26.77 -31.28
N LEU A 51 2.40 -26.96 -31.94
CA LEU A 51 3.07 -25.89 -32.68
C LEU A 51 2.33 -25.50 -33.96
N LYS A 52 1.60 -26.42 -34.60
CA LYS A 52 0.72 -26.10 -35.73
C LYS A 52 -0.50 -25.29 -35.27
N ASP A 53 -1.06 -25.61 -34.11
CA ASP A 53 -2.18 -24.86 -33.53
C ASP A 53 -1.74 -23.44 -33.13
N GLU A 54 -0.56 -23.29 -32.53
CA GLU A 54 0.01 -21.98 -32.20
C GLU A 54 0.31 -21.15 -33.45
N LYS A 55 0.79 -21.79 -34.52
CA LYS A 55 0.99 -21.15 -35.83
C LYS A 55 -0.33 -20.67 -36.45
N LEU A 56 -1.39 -21.48 -36.37
CA LEU A 56 -2.74 -21.12 -36.86
C LEU A 56 -3.31 -19.91 -36.12
N VAL A 57 -3.16 -19.87 -34.80
CA VAL A 57 -3.58 -18.73 -33.98
C VAL A 57 -2.82 -17.46 -34.37
N LEU A 58 -1.49 -17.56 -34.53
CA LEU A 58 -0.67 -16.43 -34.94
C LEU A 58 -0.97 -15.97 -36.38
N GLU A 59 -1.24 -16.88 -37.31
CA GLU A 59 -1.67 -16.54 -38.68
C GLU A 59 -3.04 -15.85 -38.70
N GLU A 60 -3.97 -16.27 -37.83
CA GLU A 60 -5.27 -15.62 -37.68
C GLU A 60 -5.17 -14.24 -37.01
N GLU A 61 -4.28 -14.10 -36.01
CA GLU A 61 -4.00 -12.83 -35.34
C GLU A 61 -3.33 -11.82 -36.30
N LEU A 62 -2.41 -12.29 -37.16
CA LEU A 62 -1.84 -11.50 -38.25
C LEU A 62 -2.86 -11.14 -39.34
N ARG A 63 -3.82 -12.03 -39.65
CA ARG A 63 -4.93 -11.74 -40.56
C ARG A 63 -5.83 -10.63 -40.01
N LEU A 64 -6.18 -10.70 -38.73
CA LEU A 64 -6.98 -9.67 -38.04
C LEU A 64 -6.23 -8.34 -37.93
N GLN A 65 -4.92 -8.35 -37.73
CA GLN A 65 -4.11 -7.13 -37.76
C GLN A 65 -4.06 -6.51 -39.15
N ARG A 66 -4.02 -7.30 -40.22
CA ARG A 66 -4.10 -6.82 -41.61
C ARG A 66 -5.48 -6.24 -41.94
N GLU A 67 -6.58 -6.91 -41.58
CA GLU A 67 -7.94 -6.37 -41.74
C GLU A 67 -8.12 -5.05 -40.96
N ARG A 68 -7.49 -4.92 -39.79
CA ARG A 68 -7.52 -3.70 -38.98
C ARG A 68 -6.71 -2.56 -39.61
N LEU A 69 -5.61 -2.86 -40.29
CA LEU A 69 -4.82 -1.89 -41.04
C LEU A 69 -5.53 -1.48 -42.34
N ASP A 70 -6.13 -2.42 -43.07
CA ASP A 70 -6.95 -2.13 -44.25
C ASP A 70 -8.18 -1.26 -43.89
N GLY A 71 -8.77 -1.47 -42.71
CA GLY A 71 -9.84 -0.62 -42.19
C GLY A 71 -9.41 0.81 -41.80
N ILE A 72 -8.13 1.01 -41.46
CA ILE A 72 -7.56 2.33 -41.19
C ILE A 72 -7.23 3.04 -42.51
N ASP A 73 -6.67 2.34 -43.48
CA ASP A 73 -6.40 2.88 -44.82
C ASP A 73 -7.71 3.20 -45.58
N SER A 74 -8.78 2.42 -45.37
CA SER A 74 -10.12 2.70 -45.89
C SER A 74 -10.73 3.95 -45.25
N ARG A 75 -10.50 4.17 -43.95
CA ARG A 75 -10.94 5.39 -43.23
C ARG A 75 -10.15 6.63 -43.63
N LEU A 76 -8.85 6.48 -43.91
CA LEU A 76 -8.02 7.54 -44.46
C LEU A 76 -8.43 7.89 -45.90
N ALA A 77 -8.85 6.90 -46.71
CA ALA A 77 -9.39 7.12 -48.04
C ALA A 77 -10.80 7.74 -48.06
N GLU A 78 -11.61 7.56 -47.01
CA GLU A 78 -12.91 8.23 -46.82
C GLU A 78 -12.77 9.69 -46.36
N MET A 79 -11.67 10.07 -45.70
CA MET A 79 -11.41 11.45 -45.27
C MET A 79 -11.00 12.41 -46.41
N ASP A 80 -10.63 11.88 -47.58
CA ASP A 80 -10.31 12.67 -48.80
C ASP A 80 -11.48 12.80 -49.79
N ARG A 81 -12.71 12.45 -49.36
CA ARG A 81 -13.94 12.68 -50.14
C ARG A 81 -15.07 13.22 -49.27
N GLU A 82 -15.03 14.51 -48.98
CA GLU A 82 -16.27 15.26 -48.74
C GLU A 82 -16.43 16.41 -49.75
N PRO A 83 -17.63 16.56 -50.34
CA PRO A 83 -17.96 17.61 -51.28
C PRO A 83 -18.27 18.94 -50.58
N LEU A 84 -17.93 20.04 -51.27
CA LEU A 84 -18.23 21.43 -50.89
C LEU A 84 -19.73 21.64 -50.55
N PRO A 85 -20.07 22.43 -49.51
CA PRO A 85 -21.46 22.72 -49.18
C PRO A 85 -22.10 23.79 -50.09
N GLU A 86 -23.36 23.54 -50.51
CA GLU A 86 -24.26 24.45 -51.23
C GLU A 86 -24.97 25.48 -50.29
N PRO A 87 -25.63 26.54 -50.82
CA PRO A 87 -25.65 27.88 -50.22
C PRO A 87 -26.83 28.18 -49.27
N MET A 88 -26.59 29.06 -48.29
CA MET A 88 -27.60 29.70 -47.44
C MET A 88 -28.05 31.07 -48.02
N PRO A 89 -29.28 31.53 -47.70
CA PRO A 89 -29.90 32.71 -48.32
C PRO A 89 -29.21 34.04 -47.96
N GLN A 90 -29.22 34.96 -48.93
CA GLN A 90 -28.48 36.22 -48.96
C GLN A 90 -28.83 37.20 -47.82
N PRO A 91 -27.82 37.79 -47.14
CA PRO A 91 -27.91 39.11 -46.51
C PRO A 91 -27.48 40.22 -47.48
N LEU A 92 -28.00 41.43 -47.24
CA LEU A 92 -27.92 42.67 -48.03
C LEU A 92 -26.48 43.16 -48.38
N PRO A 93 -26.30 43.98 -49.43
CA PRO A 93 -24.99 44.40 -49.93
C PRO A 93 -24.29 45.43 -49.01
N GLU A 94 -23.01 45.18 -48.71
CA GLU A 94 -22.06 46.11 -48.09
C GLU A 94 -21.40 47.05 -49.13
N PRO A 95 -20.98 48.27 -48.74
CA PRO A 95 -20.41 49.29 -49.64
C PRO A 95 -18.93 49.03 -50.01
N GLU A 96 -18.49 49.70 -51.09
CA GLU A 96 -17.18 49.55 -51.75
C GLU A 96 -15.94 49.89 -50.89
N PRO A 97 -14.76 49.31 -51.19
CA PRO A 97 -13.56 49.42 -50.37
C PRO A 97 -12.76 50.71 -50.58
N GLU A 98 -12.34 51.34 -49.47
CA GLU A 98 -11.33 52.41 -49.45
C GLU A 98 -9.90 51.88 -49.68
N PRO A 99 -8.97 52.70 -50.20
CA PRO A 99 -7.66 52.24 -50.64
C PRO A 99 -6.74 51.89 -49.47
N TYR A 100 -5.99 50.80 -49.68
CA TYR A 100 -5.02 50.17 -48.79
C TYR A 100 -3.87 51.14 -48.42
N VAL A 101 -3.66 51.36 -47.12
CA VAL A 101 -2.44 51.98 -46.57
C VAL A 101 -1.60 50.84 -45.99
N GLU A 102 -0.37 50.66 -46.48
CA GLU A 102 0.59 49.70 -45.94
C GLU A 102 1.07 50.13 -44.55
N GLU A 103 0.66 49.41 -43.50
CA GLU A 103 1.31 49.47 -42.19
C GLU A 103 2.56 48.55 -42.16
N PRO A 104 3.67 48.98 -41.53
CA PRO A 104 4.91 48.21 -41.53
C PRO A 104 4.81 46.96 -40.63
N ALA A 105 5.47 45.88 -41.08
CA ALA A 105 5.46 44.58 -40.43
C ALA A 105 5.85 44.64 -38.94
N PRO A 106 5.13 43.94 -38.03
CA PRO A 106 5.49 43.88 -36.63
C PRO A 106 6.81 43.11 -36.44
N GLU A 107 7.73 43.71 -35.69
CA GLU A 107 9.03 43.11 -35.34
C GLU A 107 8.89 41.73 -34.67
N PRO A 108 9.87 40.82 -34.85
CA PRO A 108 9.86 39.52 -34.20
C PRO A 108 9.84 39.72 -32.68
N THR A 109 8.76 39.25 -32.05
CA THR A 109 8.66 39.18 -30.59
C THR A 109 9.85 38.36 -30.08
N PRO A 110 10.65 38.88 -29.12
CA PRO A 110 11.71 38.09 -28.51
C PRO A 110 11.07 36.83 -27.89
N PRO A 111 11.75 35.67 -27.92
CA PRO A 111 11.22 34.44 -27.36
C PRO A 111 10.79 34.74 -25.93
N ARG A 112 9.52 34.45 -25.61
CA ARG A 112 8.98 34.59 -24.26
C ARG A 112 10.02 34.03 -23.30
N ALA A 113 10.67 34.92 -22.56
CA ALA A 113 11.40 34.52 -21.38
C ALA A 113 10.38 33.71 -20.58
N ILE A 114 10.69 32.44 -20.33
CA ILE A 114 10.02 31.69 -19.28
C ILE A 114 10.29 32.54 -18.04
N VAL A 115 9.31 33.35 -17.67
CA VAL A 115 9.26 33.92 -16.34
C VAL A 115 9.13 32.68 -15.49
N VAL A 116 10.24 32.25 -14.89
CA VAL A 116 10.20 31.44 -13.69
C VAL A 116 9.50 32.34 -12.70
N GLU A 117 8.17 32.32 -12.69
CA GLU A 117 7.43 32.72 -11.50
C GLU A 117 8.04 31.85 -10.41
N GLU A 118 8.72 32.48 -9.45
CA GLU A 118 9.09 31.78 -8.22
C GLU A 118 7.78 31.22 -7.66
N GLU A 119 7.52 29.94 -7.93
CA GLU A 119 6.45 29.22 -7.29
C GLU A 119 6.68 29.42 -5.80
N THR A 120 5.83 30.25 -5.17
CA THR A 120 5.86 30.45 -3.74
C THR A 120 5.42 29.14 -3.12
N TYR A 121 6.38 28.22 -2.95
CA TYR A 121 6.24 27.06 -2.10
C TYR A 121 5.77 27.56 -0.74
N PRO A 122 4.83 26.87 -0.07
CA PRO A 122 4.46 27.27 1.27
C PRO A 122 5.74 27.40 2.10
N VAL A 123 5.93 28.57 2.74
CA VAL A 123 7.00 28.77 3.72
C VAL A 123 6.64 27.91 4.92
N VAL A 124 6.91 26.61 4.81
CA VAL A 124 6.75 25.67 5.90
C VAL A 124 8.03 25.77 6.70
N GLU A 125 7.94 26.32 7.91
CA GLU A 125 9.03 26.40 8.90
C GLU A 125 9.47 25.03 9.46
N ASP A 126 9.14 23.94 8.77
CA ASP A 126 9.38 22.55 9.17
C ASP A 126 10.10 21.76 8.08
N GLY A 127 10.73 20.64 8.47
CA GLY A 127 11.68 19.88 7.65
C GLY A 127 11.18 19.39 6.27
N LEU A 128 9.89 19.50 5.96
CA LEU A 128 9.32 19.21 4.64
C LEU A 128 9.72 20.22 3.56
N GLY A 129 10.08 21.46 3.93
CA GLY A 129 10.58 22.49 2.98
C GLY A 129 11.74 22.00 2.11
N MET A 130 12.58 21.13 2.67
CA MET A 130 13.68 20.49 1.95
C MET A 130 13.18 19.58 0.81
N PHE A 131 12.08 18.83 1.01
CA PHE A 131 11.54 17.98 -0.04
C PHE A 131 11.05 18.81 -1.22
N TYR A 132 10.33 19.90 -0.97
CA TYR A 132 9.86 20.79 -2.03
C TYR A 132 11.02 21.27 -2.90
N ARG A 133 12.05 21.84 -2.26
CA ARG A 133 13.23 22.37 -2.96
C ARG A 133 14.02 21.28 -3.69
N ASP A 134 14.30 20.16 -3.03
CA ASP A 134 15.28 19.20 -3.53
C ASP A 134 14.67 18.13 -4.47
N LEU A 135 13.33 18.02 -4.51
CA LEU A 135 12.59 17.19 -5.46
C LEU A 135 12.04 17.96 -6.66
N ALA A 136 11.92 19.30 -6.58
CA ALA A 136 11.45 20.13 -7.68
C ALA A 136 12.17 19.90 -9.03
N PRO A 137 13.50 19.62 -9.09
CA PRO A 137 14.17 19.36 -10.36
C PRO A 137 13.81 18.02 -11.03
N TYR A 138 13.18 17.09 -10.30
CA TYR A 138 12.95 15.72 -10.76
C TYR A 138 11.47 15.40 -11.00
N GLY A 139 10.57 16.35 -10.73
CA GLY A 139 9.15 16.12 -10.83
C GLY A 139 8.34 17.36 -10.48
N VAL A 140 7.03 17.26 -10.67
CA VAL A 140 6.09 18.37 -10.48
C VAL A 140 5.37 18.20 -9.16
N TRP A 141 5.26 19.30 -8.42
CA TRP A 141 4.40 19.36 -7.25
C TRP A 141 3.06 19.97 -7.61
N PHE A 142 1.98 19.39 -7.09
CA PHE A 142 0.64 19.96 -7.25
C PHE A 142 -0.25 19.62 -6.06
N TYR A 143 -1.31 20.40 -5.88
CA TYR A 143 -2.26 20.20 -4.81
C TYR A 143 -3.47 19.39 -5.28
N THR A 144 -3.89 18.44 -4.46
CA THR A 144 -5.14 17.71 -4.60
C THR A 144 -5.98 17.95 -3.35
N ASP A 145 -7.30 18.14 -3.52
CA ASP A 145 -8.21 18.45 -2.41
C ASP A 145 -8.27 17.32 -1.35
N GLU A 146 -7.95 16.11 -1.78
CA GLU A 146 -8.07 14.90 -1.00
C GLU A 146 -6.75 14.41 -0.38
N LEU A 147 -5.62 14.48 -1.10
CA LEU A 147 -4.31 14.02 -0.61
C LEU A 147 -3.41 15.18 -0.15
N GLY A 148 -3.82 16.42 -0.40
CA GLY A 148 -3.02 17.60 -0.15
C GLY A 148 -1.97 17.81 -1.24
N TYR A 149 -0.84 18.39 -0.86
CA TYR A 149 0.26 18.68 -1.77
C TYR A 149 1.06 17.40 -2.05
N VAL A 150 1.05 16.95 -3.29
CA VAL A 150 1.67 15.70 -3.76
C VAL A 150 2.74 16.01 -4.79
N TRP A 151 3.68 15.08 -4.93
CA TRP A 151 4.76 15.17 -5.91
C TRP A 151 4.66 14.03 -6.91
N GLN A 152 4.87 14.33 -8.19
CA GLN A 152 4.92 13.35 -9.26
C GLN A 152 6.28 13.41 -9.96
N PRO A 153 7.07 12.31 -10.00
CA PRO A 153 8.30 12.26 -10.76
C PRO A 153 8.02 12.40 -12.26
N HIS A 154 8.94 13.01 -13.01
CA HIS A 154 8.82 13.07 -14.47
C HIS A 154 8.75 11.67 -15.11
N GLU A 155 9.39 10.68 -14.51
CA GLU A 155 9.36 9.29 -14.95
C GLU A 155 7.95 8.67 -14.86
N ALA A 156 7.08 9.16 -13.97
CA ALA A 156 5.69 8.68 -13.87
C ALA A 156 4.82 9.06 -15.09
N GLN A 157 5.30 9.94 -15.98
CA GLN A 157 4.65 10.17 -17.28
C GLN A 157 4.67 8.91 -18.16
N ASN A 158 5.58 7.96 -17.89
CA ASN A 158 5.55 6.64 -18.51
C ASN A 158 4.59 5.72 -17.73
N PRO A 159 3.52 5.19 -18.35
CA PRO A 159 2.59 4.27 -17.68
C PRO A 159 3.27 3.00 -17.13
N GLU A 160 4.39 2.59 -17.72
CA GLU A 160 5.18 1.43 -17.28
C GLU A 160 6.15 1.74 -16.14
N TRP A 161 6.26 2.99 -15.70
CA TRP A 161 7.01 3.37 -14.50
C TRP A 161 6.19 3.08 -13.24
N GLN A 162 6.86 2.64 -12.18
CA GLN A 162 6.27 2.47 -10.86
C GLN A 162 7.33 2.63 -9.77
N PRO A 163 6.90 3.03 -8.56
CA PRO A 163 7.75 3.04 -7.38
C PRO A 163 8.35 1.66 -7.09
N TYR A 164 9.54 1.65 -6.50
CA TYR A 164 10.26 0.44 -6.06
C TYR A 164 10.54 -0.56 -7.20
N VAL A 165 10.85 -0.06 -8.40
CA VAL A 165 11.29 -0.90 -9.54
C VAL A 165 12.72 -0.62 -9.98
N ASP A 166 13.13 0.65 -10.15
CA ASP A 166 14.51 0.95 -10.52
C ASP A 166 15.45 0.97 -9.30
N GLY A 167 15.87 -0.22 -8.90
CA GLY A 167 16.68 -0.41 -7.70
C GLY A 167 16.84 -1.89 -7.36
N TYR A 168 17.23 -2.15 -6.12
CA TYR A 168 17.34 -3.49 -5.58
C TYR A 168 17.19 -3.51 -4.06
N TRP A 169 16.77 -4.66 -3.54
CA TRP A 169 16.66 -4.92 -2.10
C TRP A 169 18.00 -5.38 -1.52
N VAL A 170 18.39 -4.79 -0.40
CA VAL A 170 19.50 -5.25 0.43
C VAL A 170 19.02 -5.51 1.85
N TRP A 171 19.62 -6.49 2.51
CA TRP A 171 19.34 -6.75 3.92
C TRP A 171 20.27 -5.91 4.79
N THR A 172 19.71 -5.10 5.67
CA THR A 172 20.44 -4.23 6.62
C THR A 172 20.09 -4.55 8.08
N ASP A 173 20.72 -3.84 9.00
CA ASP A 173 20.38 -3.80 10.42
C ASP A 173 18.96 -3.27 10.72
N GLU A 174 18.37 -2.49 9.81
CA GLU A 174 16.96 -2.05 9.88
C GLU A 174 16.00 -2.96 9.08
N GLY A 175 16.49 -4.07 8.52
CA GLY A 175 15.73 -5.01 7.69
C GLY A 175 15.90 -4.80 6.20
N TRP A 176 14.92 -5.27 5.40
CA TRP A 176 14.94 -5.13 3.94
C TRP A 176 14.85 -3.65 3.55
N THR A 177 15.95 -3.11 3.03
CA THR A 177 16.06 -1.71 2.62
C THR A 177 16.08 -1.62 1.10
N TRP A 178 15.30 -0.68 0.58
CA TRP A 178 15.27 -0.39 -0.85
C TRP A 178 16.44 0.53 -1.24
N ILE A 179 17.26 0.09 -2.19
CA ILE A 179 18.32 0.91 -2.79
C ILE A 179 17.85 1.33 -4.18
N SER A 180 17.41 2.58 -4.31
CA SER A 180 17.00 3.14 -5.60
C SER A 180 18.20 3.67 -6.38
N ASN A 181 18.16 3.50 -7.70
CA ASN A 181 19.08 4.14 -8.65
C ASN A 181 18.64 5.56 -9.04
N GLU A 182 17.44 5.97 -8.63
CA GLU A 182 16.85 7.26 -8.96
C GLU A 182 17.37 8.35 -8.01
N PRO A 183 17.64 9.56 -8.52
CA PRO A 183 18.27 10.63 -7.75
C PRO A 183 17.38 11.15 -6.60
N PHE A 184 16.06 11.02 -6.72
CA PHE A 184 15.08 11.39 -5.70
C PHE A 184 14.81 10.26 -4.67
N GLY A 185 15.40 9.07 -4.89
CA GLY A 185 15.04 7.87 -4.15
C GLY A 185 15.31 7.93 -2.65
N TRP A 186 16.30 8.71 -2.22
CA TRP A 186 16.64 8.93 -0.80
C TRP A 186 15.46 9.48 0.01
N ALA A 187 14.59 10.28 -0.64
CA ALA A 187 13.42 10.87 -0.01
C ALA A 187 12.20 9.97 -0.20
N VAL A 188 11.81 9.75 -1.45
CA VAL A 188 10.45 9.27 -1.75
C VAL A 188 10.18 7.81 -1.41
N TYR A 189 11.23 6.99 -1.29
CA TYR A 189 11.12 5.60 -0.86
C TYR A 189 11.22 5.43 0.66
N HIS A 190 11.67 6.46 1.38
CA HIS A 190 11.95 6.36 2.81
C HIS A 190 11.07 7.29 3.66
N TYR A 191 10.55 8.38 3.10
CA TYR A 191 9.82 9.44 3.81
C TYR A 191 8.43 9.72 3.20
N GLY A 192 7.53 8.75 3.17
CA GLY A 192 6.18 9.02 2.65
C GLY A 192 5.46 7.78 2.15
N ARG A 193 4.40 8.00 1.37
CA ARG A 193 3.60 6.93 0.74
C ARG A 193 3.32 7.26 -0.72
N TRP A 194 3.04 6.21 -1.48
CA TRP A 194 2.68 6.32 -2.88
C TRP A 194 1.21 6.05 -3.07
N ALA A 195 0.59 6.79 -3.99
CA ALA A 195 -0.76 6.55 -4.47
C ALA A 195 -0.76 6.41 -5.98
N LEU A 196 -1.58 5.51 -6.50
CA LEU A 196 -1.82 5.36 -7.93
C LEU A 196 -3.16 6.04 -8.25
N LEU A 197 -3.09 7.27 -8.77
CA LEU A 197 -4.24 8.00 -9.28
C LEU A 197 -4.62 7.44 -10.65
N VAL A 198 -5.92 7.28 -10.92
CA VAL A 198 -6.41 6.73 -12.19
C VAL A 198 -6.06 7.62 -13.39
N ASP A 199 -6.08 8.94 -13.20
CA ASP A 199 -5.92 9.90 -14.29
C ASP A 199 -4.46 10.41 -14.40
N ASP A 200 -3.73 10.49 -13.29
CA ASP A 200 -2.38 11.05 -13.26
C ASP A 200 -1.26 9.99 -13.11
N GLY A 201 -1.58 8.75 -12.71
CA GLY A 201 -0.56 7.73 -12.43
C GLY A 201 0.00 7.83 -11.01
N TRP A 202 1.27 7.44 -10.84
CA TRP A 202 1.88 7.36 -9.50
C TRP A 202 2.25 8.75 -8.96
N VAL A 203 1.74 9.06 -7.76
CA VAL A 203 2.04 10.28 -7.01
C VAL A 203 2.53 9.94 -5.61
N TRP A 204 3.39 10.79 -5.07
CA TRP A 204 3.99 10.64 -3.76
C TRP A 204 3.44 11.68 -2.78
N ILE A 205 3.10 11.19 -1.59
CA ILE A 205 2.64 12.00 -0.47
C ILE A 205 3.79 12.07 0.54
N PRO A 206 4.31 13.27 0.86
CA PRO A 206 5.40 13.42 1.82
C PRO A 206 5.03 12.92 3.22
N GLY A 207 5.98 12.26 3.88
CA GLY A 207 5.88 11.86 5.28
C GLY A 207 7.13 12.27 6.06
N GLU A 208 6.99 12.36 7.38
CA GLU A 208 8.06 12.84 8.27
C GLU A 208 8.88 11.69 8.87
N VAL A 209 8.34 10.47 8.86
CA VAL A 209 8.97 9.27 9.44
C VAL A 209 9.77 8.52 8.39
N TRP A 210 11.06 8.33 8.67
CA TRP A 210 11.95 7.49 7.87
C TRP A 210 11.65 6.00 8.08
N GLY A 211 11.77 5.20 7.02
CA GLY A 211 11.85 3.75 7.09
C GLY A 211 12.73 3.15 5.99
N PRO A 212 13.26 1.92 6.17
CA PRO A 212 14.06 1.24 5.15
C PRO A 212 13.27 0.99 3.85
N ALA A 213 11.96 0.80 3.95
CA ALA A 213 10.99 0.88 2.87
C ALA A 213 9.57 0.88 3.45
N TRP A 214 8.60 1.31 2.64
CA TRP A 214 7.17 1.30 2.96
C TRP A 214 6.41 0.48 1.92
N VAL A 215 6.45 -0.84 2.06
CA VAL A 215 5.82 -1.78 1.11
C VAL A 215 5.00 -2.88 1.80
N ASP A 216 4.00 -3.40 1.10
CA ASP A 216 3.35 -4.68 1.39
C ASP A 216 4.08 -5.83 0.68
N TRP A 217 4.18 -6.98 1.34
CA TRP A 217 4.92 -8.13 0.84
C TRP A 217 4.00 -9.31 0.50
N ARG A 218 4.28 -9.92 -0.65
CA ARG A 218 3.72 -11.20 -1.08
C ARG A 218 4.82 -12.18 -1.45
N TYR A 219 4.57 -13.46 -1.24
CA TYR A 219 5.52 -14.50 -1.60
C TYR A 219 4.84 -15.83 -1.93
N SER A 220 5.52 -16.62 -2.74
CA SER A 220 5.35 -18.06 -2.92
C SER A 220 6.73 -18.72 -2.88
N ASP A 221 6.82 -20.00 -3.19
CA ASP A 221 8.13 -20.65 -3.31
C ASP A 221 8.93 -20.10 -4.50
N ASP A 222 8.25 -19.72 -5.58
CA ASP A 222 8.88 -19.32 -6.84
C ASP A 222 8.97 -17.81 -7.03
N TYR A 223 8.09 -17.03 -6.38
CA TYR A 223 7.99 -15.58 -6.61
C TYR A 223 7.91 -14.78 -5.31
N ILE A 224 8.56 -13.63 -5.31
CA ILE A 224 8.41 -12.60 -4.28
C ILE A 224 7.86 -11.36 -4.96
N GLY A 225 6.85 -10.76 -4.34
CA GLY A 225 6.28 -9.51 -4.81
C GLY A 225 6.18 -8.48 -3.70
N TRP A 226 6.23 -7.22 -4.09
CA TRP A 226 6.01 -6.10 -3.20
C TRP A 226 5.19 -5.02 -3.90
N ALA A 227 4.46 -4.25 -3.10
CA ALA A 227 3.70 -3.09 -3.56
C ALA A 227 3.90 -1.92 -2.59
N PRO A 228 3.95 -0.66 -3.06
CA PRO A 228 4.03 0.48 -2.17
C PRO A 228 2.84 0.53 -1.21
N LEU A 229 3.08 0.87 0.06
CA LEU A 229 2.00 1.09 1.02
C LEU A 229 1.21 2.35 0.63
N PRO A 230 -0.13 2.30 0.72
CA PRO A 230 -0.97 3.41 0.29
C PRO A 230 -1.03 4.53 1.36
N PRO A 231 -1.51 5.74 1.01
CA PRO A 231 -1.44 6.93 1.88
C PRO A 231 -2.14 6.78 3.23
N GLU A 232 -3.14 5.89 3.35
CA GLU A 232 -3.83 5.62 4.61
C GLU A 232 -2.89 5.12 5.72
N THR A 233 -1.69 4.67 5.36
CA THR A 233 -0.69 4.15 6.29
C THR A 233 0.30 5.21 6.79
N LEU A 234 0.10 6.49 6.47
CA LEU A 234 0.91 7.62 6.98
C LEU A 234 0.66 7.95 8.45
N ASP A 235 -0.58 7.78 8.92
CA ASP A 235 -1.08 8.45 10.14
C ASP A 235 -0.88 7.66 11.44
N TYR A 236 -0.41 6.42 11.37
CA TYR A 236 -0.26 5.59 12.57
C TYR A 236 0.94 4.67 12.47
N ASN A 237 1.52 4.41 13.64
CA ASN A 237 2.15 3.15 14.01
C ASN A 237 1.17 2.04 13.57
N VAL A 238 1.29 1.56 12.33
CA VAL A 238 0.25 0.70 11.75
C VAL A 238 0.24 -0.55 12.62
N TYR A 239 -0.90 -0.84 13.22
CA TYR A 239 -1.20 -2.12 13.88
C TYR A 239 -2.54 -2.52 13.29
N VAL A 240 -2.58 -2.75 11.97
CA VAL A 240 -3.83 -3.04 11.30
C VAL A 240 -3.68 -4.26 10.41
N THR A 241 -4.28 -5.33 10.90
CA THR A 241 -4.52 -6.59 10.21
C THR A 241 -5.60 -6.39 9.14
N TYR A 242 -5.25 -5.85 7.98
CA TYR A 242 -6.05 -6.02 6.77
C TYR A 242 -5.23 -6.70 5.70
N ASN A 243 -5.86 -7.65 5.01
CA ASN A 243 -5.22 -8.70 4.25
C ASN A 243 -4.59 -8.23 2.91
N ASP A 244 -4.41 -6.93 2.63
CA ASP A 244 -3.98 -6.42 1.29
C ASP A 244 -3.97 -4.88 1.13
N TYR A 245 -4.40 -4.10 2.14
CA TYR A 245 -4.70 -2.64 2.04
C TYR A 245 -5.57 -2.19 0.86
N GLY A 246 -6.29 -3.11 0.20
CA GLY A 246 -7.09 -2.83 -1.00
C GLY A 246 -6.26 -2.54 -2.25
N LEU A 247 -4.98 -2.90 -2.25
CA LEU A 247 -4.08 -2.75 -3.40
C LEU A 247 -4.52 -3.64 -4.57
N SER A 248 -4.43 -3.11 -5.80
CA SER A 248 -4.67 -3.87 -7.03
C SER A 248 -3.44 -4.73 -7.36
N TRP A 249 -3.60 -5.78 -8.16
CA TRP A 249 -2.46 -6.55 -8.66
C TRP A 249 -1.49 -5.69 -9.50
N ASN A 250 -1.99 -4.62 -10.14
CA ASN A 250 -1.18 -3.66 -10.89
C ASN A 250 -0.20 -2.87 -10.01
N SER A 251 -0.48 -2.77 -8.70
CA SER A 251 0.40 -2.09 -7.74
C SER A 251 1.60 -2.95 -7.33
N TYR A 252 1.58 -4.25 -7.61
CA TYR A 252 2.66 -5.17 -7.25
C TYR A 252 3.70 -5.28 -8.37
N CYS A 253 4.96 -5.38 -8.00
CA CYS A 253 6.00 -5.94 -8.86
C CYS A 253 6.44 -7.29 -8.30
N TYR A 254 6.84 -8.19 -9.21
CA TYR A 254 7.29 -9.53 -8.85
C TYR A 254 8.65 -9.84 -9.46
N VAL A 255 9.38 -10.67 -8.72
CA VAL A 255 10.63 -11.29 -9.14
C VAL A 255 10.60 -12.77 -8.77
N GLU A 256 11.42 -13.56 -9.42
CA GLU A 256 11.63 -14.93 -8.99
C GLU A 256 12.44 -14.96 -7.69
N THR A 257 12.05 -15.84 -6.77
CA THR A 257 12.66 -15.97 -5.42
C THR A 257 14.19 -16.12 -5.50
N ARG A 258 14.70 -16.82 -6.52
CA ARG A 258 16.14 -17.05 -6.71
C ARG A 258 16.96 -15.80 -6.99
N TYR A 259 16.35 -14.73 -7.50
CA TYR A 259 17.03 -13.47 -7.85
C TYR A 259 16.86 -12.37 -6.79
N PHE A 260 15.98 -12.57 -5.82
CA PHE A 260 15.75 -11.60 -4.76
C PHE A 260 16.96 -11.50 -3.81
N GLY A 261 17.38 -10.28 -3.46
CA GLY A 261 18.44 -10.06 -2.45
C GLY A 261 19.88 -10.40 -2.87
N VAL A 262 20.14 -10.71 -4.15
CA VAL A 262 21.48 -11.10 -4.65
C VAL A 262 22.32 -9.89 -5.12
N GLY A 263 21.97 -8.66 -4.70
CA GLY A 263 22.84 -7.48 -4.81
C GLY A 263 23.05 -6.90 -6.21
N ARG A 264 22.17 -7.19 -7.19
CA ARG A 264 22.14 -6.55 -8.52
C ARG A 264 20.70 -6.39 -9.01
N LYS A 265 20.47 -5.55 -10.03
CA LYS A 265 19.19 -5.44 -10.75
C LYS A 265 18.71 -6.85 -11.13
N TYR A 266 17.60 -7.28 -10.55
CA TYR A 266 16.94 -8.54 -10.90
C TYR A 266 15.97 -8.31 -12.06
N SER A 267 15.79 -9.34 -12.89
CA SER A 267 14.83 -9.27 -14.00
C SER A 267 13.40 -9.26 -13.46
N ARG A 268 12.72 -8.12 -13.64
CA ARG A 268 11.31 -7.94 -13.27
C ARG A 268 10.43 -8.82 -14.15
N ILE A 269 9.41 -9.42 -13.55
CA ILE A 269 8.37 -10.10 -14.30
C ILE A 269 7.41 -9.06 -14.89
N SER A 270 7.05 -9.24 -16.16
CA SER A 270 6.12 -8.35 -16.85
C SER A 270 4.82 -8.16 -16.07
N ARG A 271 4.34 -6.90 -16.03
CA ARG A 271 3.12 -6.49 -15.31
C ARG A 271 1.88 -7.28 -15.76
N HIS A 272 1.83 -7.73 -17.01
CA HIS A 272 0.72 -8.55 -17.52
C HIS A 272 0.51 -9.85 -16.73
N ARG A 273 1.58 -10.40 -16.11
CA ARG A 273 1.50 -11.61 -15.28
C ARG A 273 1.12 -11.32 -13.83
N ASN A 274 1.04 -10.06 -13.42
CA ASN A 274 0.76 -9.69 -12.03
C ASN A 274 -0.58 -10.25 -11.52
N SER A 275 -1.62 -10.30 -12.37
CA SER A 275 -2.93 -10.84 -11.97
C SER A 275 -2.90 -12.33 -11.64
N LEU A 276 -2.02 -13.09 -12.30
CA LEU A 276 -1.76 -14.50 -12.02
C LEU A 276 -0.90 -14.65 -10.76
N LEU A 277 0.23 -13.94 -10.72
CA LEU A 277 1.17 -14.00 -9.59
C LEU A 277 0.54 -13.54 -8.28
N TYR A 278 -0.32 -12.54 -8.33
CA TYR A 278 -1.11 -12.09 -7.18
C TYR A 278 -2.03 -13.19 -6.62
N ARG A 279 -2.59 -14.06 -7.48
CA ARG A 279 -3.38 -15.22 -7.05
C ARG A 279 -2.53 -16.38 -6.51
N LEU A 280 -1.33 -16.56 -7.06
CA LEU A 280 -0.41 -17.65 -6.71
C LEU A 280 0.44 -17.35 -5.46
N THR A 281 0.60 -16.08 -5.11
CA THR A 281 1.37 -15.64 -3.95
C THR A 281 0.44 -15.35 -2.77
N ARG A 282 0.97 -15.50 -1.56
CA ARG A 282 0.28 -15.17 -0.31
C ARG A 282 0.90 -13.94 0.33
N HIS A 283 0.10 -13.21 1.12
CA HIS A 283 0.65 -12.16 1.97
C HIS A 283 1.63 -12.69 2.98
N LEU A 284 2.67 -11.90 3.21
CA LEU A 284 3.52 -12.07 4.36
C LEU A 284 2.96 -11.22 5.52
N HIS A 285 2.30 -11.86 6.49
CA HIS A 285 1.87 -11.20 7.71
C HIS A 285 3.09 -10.89 8.61
N GLY A 286 3.47 -9.63 8.68
CA GLY A 286 4.44 -9.15 9.67
C GLY A 286 3.91 -9.30 11.09
N ASN A 287 4.76 -9.73 12.02
CA ASN A 287 4.38 -9.87 13.42
C ASN A 287 4.34 -8.47 14.08
N ARG A 288 3.16 -7.85 14.06
CA ARG A 288 2.61 -6.89 15.03
C ARG A 288 3.49 -5.78 15.64
N ARG A 289 4.68 -5.41 15.20
CA ARG A 289 5.40 -4.26 15.83
C ARG A 289 6.20 -3.36 14.90
N HIS A 290 6.79 -3.86 13.82
CA HIS A 290 7.60 -3.05 12.91
C HIS A 290 7.35 -3.45 11.44
N TYR A 291 6.70 -2.59 10.66
CA TYR A 291 6.47 -2.83 9.22
C TYR A 291 7.75 -2.81 8.38
N HIS A 292 8.81 -2.22 8.92
CA HIS A 292 10.16 -2.16 8.35
C HIS A 292 10.90 -3.49 8.41
N GLU A 293 10.55 -4.35 9.36
CA GLU A 293 11.08 -5.73 9.47
C GLU A 293 10.28 -6.73 8.61
N CYS A 294 9.25 -6.27 7.89
CA CYS A 294 8.48 -7.12 6.99
C CYS A 294 9.28 -7.42 5.72
N GLY A 295 9.27 -8.69 5.32
CA GLY A 295 9.87 -9.21 4.10
C GLY A 295 10.30 -10.66 4.27
N PRO A 296 10.65 -11.38 3.19
CA PRO A 296 10.92 -12.80 3.27
C PRO A 296 12.08 -13.08 4.24
N ARG A 297 11.92 -14.11 5.09
CA ARG A 297 12.93 -14.42 6.10
C ARG A 297 14.23 -14.87 5.45
N LEU A 298 15.36 -14.41 6.00
CA LEU A 298 16.69 -14.71 5.48
C LEU A 298 17.02 -16.20 5.47
N ASP A 299 16.60 -16.93 6.51
CA ASP A 299 16.79 -18.38 6.60
C ASP A 299 16.06 -19.09 5.45
N TRP A 300 14.79 -18.76 5.23
CA TRP A 300 13.97 -19.29 4.14
C TRP A 300 14.55 -18.97 2.76
N LEU A 301 14.99 -17.72 2.53
CA LEU A 301 15.67 -17.31 1.29
C LEU A 301 16.98 -18.06 1.06
N SER A 302 17.82 -18.19 2.09
CA SER A 302 19.13 -18.83 1.98
C SER A 302 19.01 -20.31 1.56
N HIS A 303 17.97 -21.02 2.01
CA HIS A 303 17.69 -22.38 1.54
C HIS A 303 17.32 -22.42 0.04
N ARG A 304 16.59 -21.42 -0.46
CA ARG A 304 16.16 -21.32 -1.85
C ARG A 304 17.29 -20.86 -2.79
N HIS A 305 18.29 -20.12 -2.29
CA HIS A 305 19.51 -19.80 -3.04
C HIS A 305 20.55 -20.93 -3.06
N GLY A 306 20.15 -22.18 -2.75
CA GLY A 306 21.07 -23.32 -2.72
C GLY A 306 22.11 -23.22 -1.60
N GLY A 307 21.76 -22.61 -0.47
CA GLY A 307 22.64 -22.44 0.69
C GLY A 307 23.53 -21.19 0.66
N ARG A 308 23.46 -20.36 -0.39
CA ARG A 308 24.13 -19.05 -0.41
C ARG A 308 23.46 -18.11 0.59
N ARG A 309 24.25 -17.55 1.49
CA ARG A 309 23.77 -16.54 2.44
C ARG A 309 23.55 -15.21 1.73
N VAL A 310 22.40 -14.60 1.97
CA VAL A 310 22.13 -13.21 1.60
C VAL A 310 23.13 -12.31 2.35
N ALA A 311 23.75 -11.37 1.64
CA ALA A 311 24.70 -10.44 2.25
C ALA A 311 23.98 -9.48 3.21
N HIS A 312 24.56 -9.31 4.41
CA HIS A 312 24.10 -8.35 5.41
C HIS A 312 24.95 -7.08 5.32
N TYR A 313 24.30 -5.93 5.23
CA TYR A 313 24.93 -4.62 5.18
C TYR A 313 24.69 -3.84 6.47
N ARG A 314 25.62 -2.98 6.87
CA ARG A 314 25.36 -1.98 7.91
C ARG A 314 24.74 -0.76 7.26
N LEU A 315 23.61 -0.26 7.77
CA LEU A 315 23.03 0.98 7.30
C LEU A 315 23.66 2.16 8.04
N ASP A 316 24.28 3.06 7.28
CA ASP A 316 24.78 4.34 7.76
C ASP A 316 23.86 5.45 7.27
N ARG A 317 23.07 5.99 8.20
CA ARG A 317 22.14 7.08 7.95
C ARG A 317 22.85 8.41 8.19
N GLU A 318 23.07 9.16 7.12
CA GLU A 318 23.65 10.50 7.20
C GLU A 318 22.52 11.50 7.51
N HIS A 319 22.55 12.10 8.70
CA HIS A 319 21.45 12.91 9.23
C HIS A 319 21.64 14.43 9.04
N ARG A 320 22.79 14.85 8.47
CA ARG A 320 23.16 16.27 8.32
C ARG A 320 22.24 17.01 7.33
N HIS A 321 21.39 17.91 7.83
CA HIS A 321 20.47 18.73 7.01
C HIS A 321 21.16 19.63 5.97
N ASP A 322 22.44 19.96 6.16
CA ASP A 322 23.25 20.85 5.32
C ASP A 322 24.12 20.10 4.29
N TRP A 323 23.96 18.77 4.17
CA TRP A 323 24.75 17.96 3.25
C TRP A 323 24.52 18.37 1.79
N ARG A 324 25.60 18.85 1.15
CA ARG A 324 25.63 19.25 -0.28
C ARG A 324 26.22 18.19 -1.22
N GLY A 325 26.58 17.02 -0.70
CA GLY A 325 27.08 15.91 -1.53
C GLY A 325 25.96 15.18 -2.27
N ASP A 326 26.35 14.23 -3.13
CA ASP A 326 25.39 13.34 -3.79
C ASP A 326 24.56 12.58 -2.73
N ARG A 327 23.24 12.68 -2.88
CA ARG A 327 22.23 12.11 -1.97
C ARG A 327 21.74 10.75 -2.44
N ARG A 328 22.23 10.25 -3.58
CA ARG A 328 21.97 8.87 -4.01
C ARG A 328 22.48 7.88 -2.97
N HIS A 329 21.82 6.73 -2.92
CA HIS A 329 22.29 5.60 -2.15
C HIS A 329 23.68 5.17 -2.61
N ARG A 330 24.60 4.98 -1.67
CA ARG A 330 25.93 4.41 -1.97
C ARG A 330 26.12 3.13 -1.17
N VAL A 331 26.60 2.09 -1.82
CA VAL A 331 26.89 0.80 -1.18
C VAL A 331 28.38 0.52 -1.33
N GLU A 332 29.13 0.65 -0.25
CA GLU A 332 30.58 0.56 -0.24
C GLU A 332 31.05 -0.30 0.95
N ASN A 333 31.94 -1.26 0.70
CA ASN A 333 32.58 -2.06 1.75
C ASN A 333 31.61 -2.73 2.77
N GLY A 334 30.42 -3.14 2.31
CA GLY A 334 29.40 -3.74 3.18
C GLY A 334 28.61 -2.73 4.03
N VAL A 335 28.74 -1.43 3.75
CA VAL A 335 27.97 -0.35 4.34
C VAL A 335 27.09 0.29 3.28
N VAL A 336 25.82 0.54 3.63
CA VAL A 336 24.88 1.31 2.82
C VAL A 336 24.84 2.71 3.40
N HIS A 337 25.42 3.68 2.70
CA HIS A 337 25.30 5.08 3.03
C HIS A 337 24.02 5.64 2.40
N GLN A 338 23.13 6.15 3.24
CA GLN A 338 21.88 6.76 2.82
C GLN A 338 21.71 8.12 3.48
N TYR A 339 21.41 9.13 2.67
CA TYR A 339 21.02 10.44 3.16
C TYR A 339 19.62 10.37 3.78
N ALA A 340 19.52 10.61 5.09
CA ALA A 340 18.30 10.43 5.88
C ALA A 340 18.18 11.52 6.98
N PRO A 341 17.84 12.77 6.60
CA PRO A 341 17.74 13.89 7.53
C PRO A 341 16.60 13.71 8.55
N GLN A 342 16.83 14.11 9.81
CA GLN A 342 15.81 14.00 10.85
C GLN A 342 14.75 15.10 10.71
N LEU A 343 13.52 14.71 10.37
CA LEU A 343 12.40 15.64 10.28
C LEU A 343 11.72 15.75 11.66
N LYS A 344 11.34 16.97 12.05
CA LYS A 344 10.48 17.16 13.22
C LYS A 344 9.11 16.57 12.90
N VAL A 345 8.68 15.61 13.73
CA VAL A 345 7.36 14.98 13.56
C VAL A 345 6.31 15.87 14.22
N ASP A 346 5.49 16.54 13.43
CA ASP A 346 4.40 17.35 13.96
C ASP A 346 3.24 16.45 14.43
N HIS A 347 3.15 16.25 15.75
CA HIS A 347 2.12 15.42 16.37
C HIS A 347 0.74 16.10 16.40
N ASP A 348 0.67 17.42 16.13
CA ASP A 348 -0.58 18.21 16.13
C ASP A 348 -1.24 18.29 14.75
N ARG A 349 -0.62 17.71 13.72
CA ARG A 349 -1.24 17.52 12.41
C ARG A 349 -2.47 16.62 12.59
N LYS A 350 -3.65 17.26 12.69
CA LYS A 350 -4.97 16.64 12.93
C LYS A 350 -5.04 15.24 12.30
N LYS A 351 -5.18 14.22 13.15
CA LYS A 351 -5.51 12.83 12.79
C LYS A 351 -6.19 12.74 11.41
N LEU A 352 -5.54 12.10 10.45
CA LEU A 352 -6.02 11.81 9.09
C LEU A 352 -7.26 10.88 9.06
N ASP A 353 -8.07 10.83 10.12
CA ASP A 353 -9.46 10.34 10.08
C ASP A 353 -10.29 11.04 8.99
N GLY A 354 -9.86 12.23 8.55
CA GLY A 354 -10.40 12.94 7.38
C GLY A 354 -9.87 12.44 6.03
N VAL A 355 -8.61 12.01 5.94
CA VAL A 355 -8.00 11.55 4.67
C VAL A 355 -8.57 10.21 4.25
N LYS A 356 -8.79 9.25 5.18
CA LYS A 356 -9.50 8.01 4.87
C LYS A 356 -10.92 8.25 4.30
N ARG A 357 -11.62 9.28 4.80
CA ARG A 357 -12.96 9.69 4.31
C ARG A 357 -12.92 10.51 3.00
N LYS A 358 -11.78 11.14 2.70
CA LYS A 358 -11.54 11.89 1.45
C LYS A 358 -11.01 10.98 0.32
N LEU A 359 -10.25 9.94 0.66
CA LEU A 359 -9.74 8.91 -0.26
C LEU A 359 -10.86 8.13 -0.95
N ASP A 360 -12.03 7.97 -0.31
CA ASP A 360 -13.24 7.42 -0.95
C ASP A 360 -13.78 8.30 -2.11
N LYS A 361 -13.36 9.58 -2.18
CA LYS A 361 -13.72 10.52 -3.26
C LYS A 361 -12.66 10.61 -4.36
N VAL A 362 -11.42 10.20 -4.09
CA VAL A 362 -10.34 10.14 -5.10
C VAL A 362 -10.55 8.91 -5.96
N ARG A 363 -10.42 9.04 -7.28
CA ARG A 363 -10.27 7.88 -8.17
C ARG A 363 -8.88 7.27 -8.00
N LEU A 364 -8.67 6.57 -6.88
CA LEU A 364 -7.53 5.69 -6.70
C LEU A 364 -7.75 4.39 -7.43
N GLU A 365 -6.70 3.84 -8.03
CA GLU A 365 -6.79 2.50 -8.60
C GLU A 365 -6.85 1.44 -7.48
N ARG A 366 -8.06 0.97 -7.18
CA ARG A 366 -8.32 -0.11 -6.20
C ARG A 366 -8.83 -1.38 -6.88
N ARG A 367 -8.74 -2.51 -6.18
CA ARG A 367 -9.18 -3.83 -6.67
C ARG A 367 -10.65 -3.87 -7.14
N LYS A 368 -11.56 -3.09 -6.53
CA LYS A 368 -12.98 -3.05 -6.94
C LYS A 368 -13.17 -2.30 -8.25
N ASP A 369 -12.59 -1.11 -8.37
CA ASP A 369 -12.76 -0.24 -9.54
C ASP A 369 -12.18 -0.87 -10.80
N TYR A 370 -11.06 -1.58 -10.67
CA TYR A 370 -10.46 -2.31 -11.79
C TYR A 370 -11.24 -3.57 -12.17
N ALA A 371 -11.86 -4.28 -11.21
CA ALA A 371 -12.72 -5.43 -11.52
C ALA A 371 -13.99 -5.00 -12.30
N ASP A 372 -14.47 -3.78 -12.07
CA ASP A 372 -15.60 -3.20 -12.81
C ASP A 372 -15.17 -2.67 -14.18
N LYS A 373 -13.96 -2.09 -14.32
CA LYS A 373 -13.34 -1.79 -15.62
C LYS A 373 -13.11 -3.05 -16.45
N LEU A 374 -12.61 -4.13 -15.86
CA LEU A 374 -12.46 -5.42 -16.53
C LEU A 374 -13.82 -5.97 -16.96
N ARG A 375 -14.84 -5.89 -16.10
CA ARG A 375 -16.21 -6.30 -16.46
C ARG A 375 -16.83 -5.43 -17.56
N ALA A 376 -16.46 -4.16 -17.67
CA ALA A 376 -16.90 -3.27 -18.75
C ALA A 376 -16.14 -3.57 -20.06
N GLN A 377 -14.82 -3.72 -19.99
CA GLN A 377 -13.97 -4.05 -21.13
C GLN A 377 -14.23 -5.47 -21.68
N TYR A 378 -14.63 -6.41 -20.83
CA TYR A 378 -15.08 -7.75 -21.22
C TYR A 378 -16.60 -7.88 -21.37
N LYS A 379 -17.38 -6.79 -21.30
CA LYS A 379 -18.82 -6.83 -21.60
C LYS A 379 -19.09 -6.73 -23.11
N ASP A 380 -18.17 -6.12 -23.85
CA ASP A 380 -18.31 -5.98 -25.30
C ASP A 380 -17.87 -7.25 -26.07
N ASP A 381 -17.03 -8.09 -25.46
CA ASP A 381 -16.48 -9.31 -26.09
C ASP A 381 -17.12 -10.64 -25.61
N ASN A 382 -18.19 -10.62 -24.79
CA ASN A 382 -18.57 -11.80 -24.02
C ASN A 382 -20.05 -12.23 -24.12
N SER A 383 -20.48 -12.57 -25.35
CA SER A 383 -21.61 -13.50 -25.55
C SER A 383 -21.17 -14.97 -25.63
N SER A 384 -19.89 -15.31 -25.44
CA SER A 384 -19.37 -16.68 -25.67
C SER A 384 -18.63 -17.34 -24.49
N LEU A 385 -18.27 -16.64 -23.41
CA LEU A 385 -17.48 -17.23 -22.30
C LEU A 385 -18.24 -17.41 -20.97
N THR A 386 -19.56 -17.17 -20.91
CA THR A 386 -20.37 -17.42 -19.69
C THR A 386 -20.83 -18.87 -19.51
N LYS A 387 -19.95 -19.87 -19.72
CA LYS A 387 -20.26 -21.28 -19.34
C LYS A 387 -19.32 -21.97 -18.36
N ASN A 388 -18.14 -21.46 -18.03
CA ASN A 388 -17.27 -22.15 -17.07
C ASN A 388 -17.20 -21.47 -15.70
N ARG A 389 -18.24 -21.75 -14.90
CA ARG A 389 -18.24 -21.57 -13.46
C ARG A 389 -17.39 -22.69 -12.83
N PHE A 390 -16.07 -22.52 -12.79
CA PHE A 390 -15.17 -23.50 -12.15
C PHE A 390 -15.33 -23.46 -10.62
N HIS A 391 -15.81 -24.57 -10.06
CA HIS A 391 -15.98 -24.79 -8.63
C HIS A 391 -14.67 -25.25 -7.97
N ARG A 392 -14.37 -24.65 -6.81
CA ARG A 392 -13.21 -24.87 -5.93
C ARG A 392 -13.10 -26.29 -5.32
N SER A 393 -13.95 -27.24 -5.72
CA SER A 393 -14.05 -28.60 -5.16
C SER A 393 -13.35 -29.68 -5.99
N ASP A 394 -12.92 -29.39 -7.22
CA ASP A 394 -12.29 -30.40 -8.10
C ASP A 394 -10.76 -30.46 -7.91
N TRP A 395 -10.14 -29.39 -7.41
CA TRP A 395 -8.71 -29.37 -7.09
C TRP A 395 -8.35 -30.29 -5.91
N ASP A 396 -9.27 -30.45 -4.95
CA ASP A 396 -9.08 -31.26 -3.73
C ASP A 396 -9.21 -32.78 -3.98
N LYS A 397 -9.93 -33.18 -5.05
CA LYS A 397 -10.12 -34.59 -5.42
C LYS A 397 -8.95 -35.14 -6.25
N GLY A 398 -8.32 -34.30 -7.07
CA GLY A 398 -7.12 -34.66 -7.84
C GLY A 398 -5.91 -34.91 -6.96
N GLU A 399 -5.72 -34.09 -5.92
CA GLU A 399 -4.56 -34.19 -5.04
C GLU A 399 -4.60 -35.45 -4.13
N ARG A 400 -5.79 -35.92 -3.76
CA ARG A 400 -5.96 -37.15 -2.95
C ARG A 400 -5.62 -38.42 -3.74
N LYS A 401 -6.06 -38.50 -5.00
CA LYS A 401 -5.70 -39.60 -5.92
C LYS A 401 -4.20 -39.63 -6.21
N HIS A 402 -3.57 -38.47 -6.38
CA HIS A 402 -2.13 -38.38 -6.65
C HIS A 402 -1.26 -38.78 -5.43
N ARG A 403 -1.76 -38.53 -4.21
CA ARG A 403 -1.10 -38.94 -2.96
C ARG A 403 -1.23 -40.44 -2.71
N GLU A 404 -2.40 -41.02 -2.99
CA GLU A 404 -2.64 -42.47 -2.90
C GLU A 404 -1.81 -43.25 -3.94
N ALA A 405 -1.68 -42.74 -5.17
CA ALA A 405 -0.86 -43.35 -6.22
C ALA A 405 0.65 -43.31 -5.91
N ARG A 406 1.15 -42.20 -5.34
CA ARG A 406 2.55 -42.11 -4.90
C ARG A 406 2.86 -43.02 -3.71
N HIS A 407 1.90 -43.22 -2.81
CA HIS A 407 2.05 -44.14 -1.68
C HIS A 407 2.00 -45.62 -2.13
N ALA A 408 1.16 -45.95 -3.12
CA ALA A 408 1.12 -47.29 -3.73
C ALA A 408 2.42 -47.66 -4.46
N ASN A 409 2.99 -46.71 -5.22
CA ASN A 409 4.27 -46.93 -5.91
C ASN A 409 5.46 -47.06 -4.94
N LEU A 410 5.45 -46.34 -3.82
CA LEU A 410 6.48 -46.49 -2.77
C LEU A 410 6.39 -47.82 -2.01
N VAL A 411 5.19 -48.38 -1.86
CA VAL A 411 4.99 -49.71 -1.25
C VAL A 411 5.40 -50.83 -2.21
N ASN A 412 5.12 -50.68 -3.51
CA ASN A 412 5.52 -51.66 -4.53
C ASN A 412 7.04 -51.67 -4.76
N LEU A 413 7.71 -50.50 -4.75
CA LEU A 413 9.17 -50.42 -4.88
C LEU A 413 9.91 -51.04 -3.68
N LYS A 414 9.30 -50.97 -2.49
CA LYS A 414 9.84 -51.61 -1.28
C LYS A 414 9.63 -53.13 -1.29
N ARG A 415 8.51 -53.58 -1.87
CA ARG A 415 8.17 -55.00 -2.06
C ARG A 415 9.07 -55.68 -3.10
N GLU A 416 9.42 -55.00 -4.19
CA GLU A 416 10.39 -55.50 -5.18
C GLU A 416 11.82 -55.59 -4.64
N GLN A 417 12.24 -54.65 -3.77
CA GLN A 417 13.55 -54.73 -3.12
C GLN A 417 13.62 -55.86 -2.07
N ASP A 418 12.50 -56.19 -1.43
CA ASP A 418 12.42 -57.31 -0.47
C ASP A 418 12.30 -58.68 -1.17
N GLU A 419 11.73 -58.75 -2.37
CA GLU A 419 11.63 -59.98 -3.18
C GLU A 419 12.98 -60.35 -3.83
N ARG A 420 13.81 -59.36 -4.24
CA ARG A 420 15.19 -59.61 -4.74
C ARG A 420 16.16 -60.10 -3.66
N ARG A 421 15.84 -59.94 -2.38
CA ARG A 421 16.65 -60.43 -1.24
C ARG A 421 16.27 -61.83 -0.78
N ARG A 422 15.22 -62.45 -1.35
CA ARG A 422 14.70 -63.78 -0.96
C ARG A 422 15.18 -64.94 -1.82
N GLY A 423 16.15 -64.71 -2.71
CA GLY A 423 16.65 -65.74 -3.64
C GLY A 423 17.88 -66.53 -3.16
N ASP A 424 18.45 -66.24 -2.00
CA ASP A 424 19.73 -66.86 -1.64
C ASP A 424 19.91 -67.00 -0.11
N ARG A 425 19.29 -68.04 0.47
CA ARG A 425 19.72 -68.74 1.70
C ARG A 425 18.68 -69.77 2.16
N ASP A 426 18.72 -70.95 1.56
CA ASP A 426 18.42 -72.18 2.28
C ASP A 426 19.72 -72.67 2.93
N ASP A 427 19.93 -72.31 4.19
CA ASP A 427 20.46 -73.17 5.26
C ASP A 427 20.87 -72.34 6.49
N ARG A 428 20.00 -72.34 7.52
CA ARG A 428 20.33 -72.61 8.95
C ARG A 428 19.26 -72.14 9.94
N ASN A 429 18.38 -73.09 10.25
CA ASN A 429 17.87 -73.52 11.57
C ASN A 429 17.69 -72.53 12.76
N ARG A 430 16.45 -72.54 13.26
CA ARG A 430 15.96 -72.41 14.66
C ARG A 430 16.16 -71.14 15.50
N SER A 431 17.09 -70.22 15.22
CA SER A 431 17.20 -68.97 16.03
C SER A 431 16.31 -67.80 15.57
N ASP A 432 15.77 -67.88 14.35
CA ASP A 432 14.99 -66.79 13.74
C ASP A 432 13.52 -66.70 14.20
N ARG A 433 12.93 -67.77 14.74
CA ARG A 433 11.51 -67.75 15.14
C ARG A 433 11.24 -66.87 16.35
N ASP A 434 12.18 -66.77 17.28
CA ASP A 434 12.08 -65.88 18.44
C ASP A 434 12.33 -64.42 18.05
N ALA A 435 13.28 -64.18 17.14
CA ALA A 435 13.55 -62.85 16.59
C ALA A 435 12.37 -62.31 15.75
N ASP A 436 11.64 -63.18 15.04
CA ASP A 436 10.43 -62.82 14.31
C ASP A 436 9.23 -62.59 15.22
N ARG A 437 9.10 -63.34 16.33
CA ARG A 437 8.07 -63.08 17.35
C ARG A 437 8.28 -61.71 17.99
N ILE A 438 9.51 -61.36 18.37
CA ILE A 438 9.87 -60.05 18.94
C ILE A 438 9.63 -58.93 17.92
N ARG A 439 9.98 -59.13 16.64
CA ARG A 439 9.70 -58.15 15.57
C ARG A 439 8.21 -57.94 15.33
N ARG A 440 7.39 -59.00 15.37
CA ARG A 440 5.92 -58.89 15.22
C ARG A 440 5.27 -58.21 16.43
N GLU A 441 5.73 -58.50 17.65
CA GLU A 441 5.25 -57.82 18.86
C GLU A 441 5.67 -56.35 18.89
N ALA A 442 6.88 -56.03 18.44
CA ALA A 442 7.35 -54.66 18.28
C ALA A 442 6.54 -53.90 17.22
N ALA A 443 6.28 -54.52 16.06
CA ALA A 443 5.45 -53.95 15.00
C ALA A 443 3.99 -53.74 15.46
N ALA A 444 3.43 -54.67 16.26
CA ALA A 444 2.10 -54.53 16.84
C ALA A 444 2.03 -53.39 17.87
N ARG A 445 3.08 -53.19 18.68
CA ARG A 445 3.19 -52.04 19.60
C ARG A 445 3.32 -50.71 18.86
N GLU A 446 4.12 -50.67 17.79
CA GLU A 446 4.21 -49.48 16.93
C GLU A 446 2.90 -49.15 16.23
N SER A 447 2.16 -50.17 15.75
CA SER A 447 0.85 -49.97 15.12
C SER A 447 -0.16 -49.34 16.10
N LYS A 448 -0.23 -49.85 17.33
CA LYS A 448 -1.08 -49.29 18.38
C LYS A 448 -0.68 -47.86 18.78
N LEU A 449 0.62 -47.56 18.80
CA LEU A 449 1.12 -46.20 19.05
C LEU A 449 0.77 -45.24 17.90
N ARG A 450 0.81 -45.72 16.65
CA ARG A 450 0.38 -44.93 15.47
C ARG A 450 -1.11 -44.65 15.50
N GLU A 451 -1.95 -45.66 15.79
CA GLU A 451 -3.40 -45.45 15.94
C GLU A 451 -3.74 -44.49 17.09
N ALA A 452 -3.04 -44.59 18.22
CA ALA A 452 -3.22 -43.66 19.33
C ALA A 452 -2.79 -42.23 18.98
N ARG A 453 -1.73 -42.07 18.19
CA ARG A 453 -1.26 -40.77 17.69
C ARG A 453 -2.25 -40.17 16.70
N ASP A 454 -2.74 -40.96 15.75
CA ASP A 454 -3.72 -40.53 14.76
C ASP A 454 -5.06 -40.17 15.40
N LYS A 455 -5.48 -40.90 16.44
CA LYS A 455 -6.68 -40.57 17.23
C LYS A 455 -6.52 -39.22 17.94
N ARG A 456 -5.38 -38.99 18.60
CA ARG A 456 -5.08 -37.69 19.24
C ARG A 456 -5.02 -36.56 18.23
N GLU A 457 -4.48 -36.80 17.04
CA GLU A 457 -4.41 -35.80 15.98
C GLU A 457 -5.79 -35.47 15.40
N ARG A 458 -6.68 -36.47 15.25
CA ARG A 458 -8.09 -36.25 14.87
C ARG A 458 -8.84 -35.45 15.93
N GLU A 459 -8.72 -35.80 17.20
CA GLU A 459 -9.33 -35.08 18.31
C GLU A 459 -8.80 -33.63 18.41
N ALA A 460 -7.51 -33.41 18.15
CA ALA A 460 -6.92 -32.08 18.09
C ALA A 460 -7.45 -31.25 16.90
N ARG A 461 -7.62 -31.87 15.72
CA ARG A 461 -8.21 -31.22 14.53
C ARG A 461 -9.67 -30.84 14.77
N GLU A 462 -10.47 -31.72 15.36
CA GLU A 462 -11.87 -31.42 15.71
C GLU A 462 -11.97 -30.32 16.77
N ARG A 463 -11.08 -30.31 17.77
CA ARG A 463 -11.03 -29.24 18.77
C ARG A 463 -10.66 -27.90 18.13
N ALA A 464 -9.67 -27.88 17.24
CA ALA A 464 -9.28 -26.68 16.51
C ALA A 464 -10.40 -26.17 15.58
N GLU A 465 -11.16 -27.07 14.96
CA GLU A 465 -12.29 -26.69 14.12
C GLU A 465 -13.46 -26.13 14.95
N ARG A 466 -13.78 -26.73 16.10
CA ARG A 466 -14.78 -26.18 17.04
C ARG A 466 -14.39 -24.80 17.54
N GLU A 467 -13.11 -24.60 17.85
CA GLU A 467 -12.60 -23.30 18.27
C GLU A 467 -12.64 -22.27 17.12
N ARG A 468 -12.35 -22.68 15.88
CA ARG A 468 -12.50 -21.83 14.70
C ARG A 468 -13.94 -21.40 14.48
N ARG A 469 -14.90 -22.33 14.55
CA ARG A 469 -16.33 -22.05 14.42
C ARG A 469 -16.83 -21.13 15.53
N ALA A 470 -16.37 -21.32 16.77
CA ALA A 470 -16.72 -20.43 17.89
C ALA A 470 -16.18 -19.00 17.68
N ARG A 471 -14.96 -18.85 17.15
CA ARG A 471 -14.38 -17.55 16.79
C ARG A 471 -15.12 -16.88 15.63
N GLU A 472 -15.49 -17.62 14.60
CA GLU A 472 -16.29 -17.11 13.47
C GLU A 472 -17.67 -16.60 13.93
N ILE A 473 -18.33 -17.31 14.85
CA ILE A 473 -19.60 -16.88 15.44
C ILE A 473 -19.42 -15.59 16.25
N ALA A 474 -18.40 -15.53 17.12
CA ALA A 474 -18.11 -14.34 17.91
C ALA A 474 -17.73 -13.12 17.04
N GLU A 475 -16.98 -13.32 15.94
CA GLU A 475 -16.69 -12.26 14.97
C GLU A 475 -17.95 -11.78 14.24
N ARG A 476 -18.86 -12.69 13.89
CA ARG A 476 -20.14 -12.33 13.27
C ARG A 476 -21.00 -11.48 14.20
N GLU A 477 -21.12 -11.88 15.46
CA GLU A 477 -21.86 -11.13 16.48
C GLU A 477 -21.24 -9.74 16.72
N ASN A 478 -19.91 -9.65 16.75
CA ASN A 478 -19.19 -8.39 16.92
C ASN A 478 -19.35 -7.48 15.69
N ARG A 479 -19.39 -8.04 14.47
CA ARG A 479 -19.70 -7.29 13.25
C ARG A 479 -21.14 -6.76 13.29
N GLU A 480 -22.11 -7.60 13.63
CA GLU A 480 -23.51 -7.18 13.75
C GLU A 480 -23.71 -6.13 14.87
N ALA A 481 -22.96 -6.23 15.97
CA ALA A 481 -22.98 -5.23 17.04
C ALA A 481 -22.39 -3.87 16.58
N LYS A 482 -21.31 -3.89 15.80
CA LYS A 482 -20.74 -2.67 15.19
C LYS A 482 -21.70 -2.03 14.20
N GLU A 483 -22.35 -2.82 13.36
CA GLU A 483 -23.36 -2.33 12.42
C GLU A 483 -24.57 -1.73 13.13
N ARG A 484 -25.04 -2.35 14.23
CA ARG A 484 -26.09 -1.78 15.09
C ARG A 484 -25.67 -0.44 15.70
N ALA A 485 -24.47 -0.35 16.25
CA ALA A 485 -23.94 0.90 16.80
C ALA A 485 -23.76 2.00 15.74
N GLU A 486 -23.35 1.65 14.52
CA GLU A 486 -23.23 2.60 13.42
C GLU A 486 -24.59 3.12 12.95
N ARG A 487 -25.60 2.24 12.87
CA ARG A 487 -26.99 2.63 12.57
C ARG A 487 -27.54 3.58 13.63
N GLU A 488 -27.32 3.30 14.92
CA GLU A 488 -27.71 4.21 16.00
C GLU A 488 -26.98 5.55 15.92
N ARG A 489 -25.69 5.56 15.55
CA ARG A 489 -24.92 6.79 15.36
C ARG A 489 -25.49 7.63 14.21
N LYS A 490 -25.77 7.01 13.06
CA LYS A 490 -26.39 7.70 11.90
C LYS A 490 -27.76 8.28 12.27
N MET A 491 -28.59 7.51 12.98
CA MET A 491 -29.89 8.02 13.45
C MET A 491 -29.76 9.20 14.42
N ARG A 492 -28.76 9.20 15.31
CA ARG A 492 -28.47 10.35 16.19
C ARG A 492 -27.96 11.56 15.42
N GLU A 493 -27.12 11.34 14.42
CA GLU A 493 -26.57 12.40 13.56
C GLU A 493 -27.64 13.02 12.67
N GLU A 494 -28.55 12.21 12.12
CA GLU A 494 -29.72 12.70 11.38
C GLU A 494 -30.67 13.51 12.25
N ARG A 495 -30.96 13.05 13.48
CA ARG A 495 -31.75 13.82 14.45
C ARG A 495 -31.07 15.15 14.79
N ALA A 496 -29.77 15.14 15.07
CA ALA A 496 -29.01 16.36 15.36
C ALA A 496 -28.98 17.33 14.17
N ASN A 497 -28.85 16.82 12.94
CA ASN A 497 -28.88 17.64 11.72
C ASN A 497 -30.27 18.22 11.46
N LYS A 498 -31.34 17.48 11.77
CA LYS A 498 -32.71 17.98 11.70
C LYS A 498 -32.93 19.10 12.72
N ASP A 499 -32.52 18.91 13.96
CA ASP A 499 -32.62 19.93 15.02
C ASP A 499 -31.80 21.18 14.68
N ALA A 500 -30.63 21.02 14.05
CA ALA A 500 -29.80 22.13 13.59
C ALA A 500 -30.44 22.93 12.45
N ARG A 501 -31.10 22.25 11.50
CA ARG A 501 -31.88 22.89 10.42
C ARG A 501 -33.05 23.68 11.00
N GLU A 502 -33.85 23.06 11.86
CA GLU A 502 -34.98 23.73 12.52
C GLU A 502 -34.53 24.96 13.34
N LYS A 503 -33.38 24.87 14.01
CA LYS A 503 -32.78 26.00 14.75
C LYS A 503 -32.31 27.13 13.82
N ASN A 504 -31.76 26.82 12.66
CA ASN A 504 -31.36 27.81 11.66
C ASN A 504 -32.56 28.46 10.99
N ASP A 505 -33.61 27.70 10.70
CA ASP A 505 -34.87 28.23 10.15
C ASP A 505 -35.57 29.17 11.15
N LEU A 506 -35.58 28.80 12.44
CA LEU A 506 -36.03 29.68 13.53
C LEU A 506 -35.22 30.96 13.63
N ARG A 507 -33.88 30.89 13.49
CA ARG A 507 -33.01 32.08 13.47
C ARG A 507 -33.30 32.98 12.27
N ALA A 508 -33.53 32.40 11.09
CA ALA A 508 -33.89 33.15 9.89
C ALA A 508 -35.25 33.84 10.04
N LEU A 509 -36.25 33.17 10.62
CA LEU A 509 -37.56 33.75 10.93
C LEU A 509 -37.48 34.89 11.96
N ILE A 510 -36.65 34.75 13.00
CA ILE A 510 -36.42 35.80 13.99
C ILE A 510 -35.77 37.02 13.32
N LYS A 511 -34.73 36.80 12.49
CA LYS A 511 -34.06 37.88 11.75
C LYS A 511 -35.03 38.62 10.81
N LYS A 512 -35.87 37.88 10.07
CA LYS A 512 -36.90 38.45 9.20
C LYS A 512 -37.93 39.29 9.97
N LYS A 513 -38.37 38.81 11.15
CA LYS A 513 -39.25 39.60 12.03
C LYS A 513 -38.58 40.87 12.55
N GLN A 514 -37.31 40.80 12.94
CA GLN A 514 -36.56 41.98 13.38
C GLN A 514 -36.37 43.01 12.26
N GLU A 515 -36.12 42.56 11.02
CA GLU A 515 -36.04 43.44 9.84
C GLU A 515 -37.40 44.07 9.50
N GLU A 516 -38.50 43.33 9.60
CA GLU A 516 -39.85 43.88 9.44
C GLU A 516 -40.20 44.93 10.50
N GLU A 517 -39.83 44.69 11.77
CA GLU A 517 -40.02 45.68 12.83
C GLU A 517 -39.15 46.92 12.63
N LYS A 518 -37.88 46.75 12.24
CA LYS A 518 -36.99 47.87 11.90
C LYS A 518 -37.57 48.71 10.76
N ARG A 519 -38.07 48.06 9.71
CA ARG A 519 -38.71 48.74 8.57
C ARG A 519 -39.97 49.51 8.97
N LYS A 520 -40.81 48.95 9.85
CA LYS A 520 -41.98 49.65 10.41
C LYS A 520 -41.57 50.86 11.25
N LEU A 521 -40.45 50.75 11.98
CA LEU A 521 -39.92 51.84 12.80
C LEU A 521 -39.34 52.98 11.94
N GLU A 522 -38.59 52.64 10.88
CA GLU A 522 -38.09 53.60 9.89
C GLU A 522 -39.22 54.29 9.14
N GLU A 523 -40.27 53.57 8.77
CA GLU A 523 -41.43 54.16 8.11
C GLU A 523 -42.17 55.15 9.04
N LYS A 524 -42.26 54.81 10.34
CA LYS A 524 -42.84 55.70 11.36
C LYS A 524 -42.00 56.97 11.54
N LEU A 525 -40.67 56.84 11.61
CA LEU A 525 -39.74 57.97 11.70
C LEU A 525 -39.82 58.88 10.46
N ASN A 526 -39.95 58.30 9.27
CA ASN A 526 -40.10 59.05 8.02
C ASN A 526 -41.48 59.73 7.87
N ARG A 527 -42.54 59.21 8.49
CA ARG A 527 -43.82 59.93 8.59
C ARG A 527 -43.71 61.12 9.53
N GLU A 528 -43.09 60.92 10.69
CA GLU A 528 -42.91 61.97 11.70
C GLU A 528 -42.02 63.12 11.20
N LYS A 529 -40.96 62.83 10.43
CA LYS A 529 -40.19 63.84 9.70
C LYS A 529 -41.06 64.62 8.70
N ARG A 530 -41.85 63.94 7.87
CA ARG A 530 -42.74 64.58 6.89
C ARG A 530 -43.80 65.46 7.56
N ASP A 531 -44.32 65.06 8.71
CA ASP A 531 -45.29 65.85 9.46
C ASP A 531 -44.63 67.06 10.15
N SER A 532 -43.38 66.93 10.60
CA SER A 532 -42.56 68.05 11.11
C SER A 532 -42.25 69.06 10.01
N ASP A 533 -41.89 68.61 8.82
CA ASP A 533 -41.60 69.48 7.68
C ASP A 533 -42.85 70.22 7.21
N ARG A 534 -44.02 69.54 7.15
CA ARG A 534 -45.30 70.21 6.88
C ARG A 534 -45.67 71.25 7.93
N ARG A 535 -45.37 71.02 9.22
CA ARG A 535 -45.62 72.01 10.27
C ARG A 535 -44.75 73.25 10.10
N LYS A 536 -43.46 73.08 9.78
CA LYS A 536 -42.55 74.20 9.49
C LYS A 536 -42.97 74.97 8.24
N GLU A 537 -43.48 74.27 7.23
CA GLU A 537 -44.02 74.87 6.02
C GLU A 537 -45.30 75.68 6.30
N MET A 538 -46.22 75.15 7.11
CA MET A 538 -47.41 75.90 7.54
C MET A 538 -47.03 77.14 8.37
N GLU A 539 -46.07 77.03 9.30
CA GLU A 539 -45.59 78.19 10.07
C GLU A 539 -44.95 79.25 9.17
N ARG A 540 -44.21 78.85 8.13
CA ARG A 540 -43.63 79.78 7.15
C ARG A 540 -44.72 80.50 6.35
N ASN A 541 -45.71 79.75 5.85
CA ASN A 541 -46.82 80.33 5.09
C ASN A 541 -47.65 81.30 5.95
N GLN A 542 -47.81 81.00 7.24
CA GLN A 542 -48.54 81.85 8.18
C GLN A 542 -47.80 83.15 8.48
N ARG A 543 -46.46 83.10 8.61
CA ARG A 543 -45.62 84.31 8.70
C ARG A 543 -45.68 85.17 7.44
N GLU A 544 -45.70 84.54 6.26
CA GLU A 544 -45.84 85.26 4.98
C GLU A 544 -47.22 85.91 4.82
N GLU A 545 -48.30 85.25 5.29
CA GLU A 545 -49.64 85.86 5.33
C GLU A 545 -49.72 87.02 6.33
N ASP A 546 -49.11 86.90 7.51
CA ASP A 546 -49.07 87.97 8.50
C ASP A 546 -48.26 89.19 8.02
N GLU A 547 -47.17 88.97 7.28
CA GLU A 547 -46.42 90.05 6.63
C GLU A 547 -47.23 90.75 5.51
N LYS A 548 -47.98 89.98 4.71
CA LYS A 548 -48.90 90.55 3.70
C LYS A 548 -50.01 91.37 4.34
N ARG A 549 -50.55 90.91 5.48
CA ARG A 549 -51.54 91.68 6.26
C ARG A 549 -50.96 92.99 6.79
N LYS A 550 -49.72 92.98 7.30
CA LYS A 550 -49.03 94.21 7.75
C LYS A 550 -48.79 95.21 6.61
N ARG A 551 -48.34 94.74 5.43
CA ARG A 551 -48.20 95.60 4.23
C ARG A 551 -49.55 96.16 3.75
N GLY A 552 -50.61 95.35 3.80
CA GLY A 552 -51.96 95.79 3.45
C GLY A 552 -52.55 96.81 4.42
N GLU A 553 -52.21 96.73 5.71
CA GLU A 553 -52.57 97.75 6.71
C GLU A 553 -51.78 99.05 6.54
N GLU A 554 -50.49 98.99 6.20
CA GLU A 554 -49.68 100.18 5.86
C GLU A 554 -50.17 100.86 4.57
N GLU A 555 -50.52 100.11 3.53
CA GLU A 555 -51.12 100.65 2.30
C GLU A 555 -52.51 101.26 2.54
N ARG A 556 -53.33 100.68 3.43
CA ARG A 556 -54.61 101.28 3.83
C ARG A 556 -54.41 102.59 4.58
N ARG A 557 -53.41 102.67 5.47
CA ARG A 557 -53.06 103.91 6.19
C ARG A 557 -52.56 105.00 5.23
N ALA A 558 -51.77 104.64 4.21
CA ALA A 558 -51.35 105.57 3.16
C ALA A 558 -52.52 106.06 2.28
N ARG A 559 -53.49 105.19 1.94
CA ARG A 559 -54.68 105.57 1.16
C ARG A 559 -55.70 106.40 1.94
N GLU A 560 -55.83 106.20 3.25
CA GLU A 560 -56.70 107.02 4.12
C GLU A 560 -56.13 108.43 4.35
N GLU A 561 -54.82 108.62 4.31
CA GLU A 561 -54.15 109.93 4.36
C GLU A 561 -54.30 110.71 3.04
N ASP A 562 -54.33 110.00 1.91
CA ASP A 562 -54.49 110.57 0.55
C ASP A 562 -55.96 110.87 0.18
N ALA A 563 -56.92 110.23 0.84
CA ALA A 563 -58.35 110.52 0.74
C ALA A 563 -58.77 111.75 1.56
N ARG A 564 -58.03 112.09 2.64
CA ARG A 564 -58.23 113.31 3.43
C ARG A 564 -57.84 114.60 2.68
N LYS A 565 -56.95 114.53 1.67
CA LYS A 565 -56.56 115.69 0.82
C LYS A 565 -57.44 115.91 -0.41
N ARG A 566 -58.33 114.97 -0.78
CA ARG A 566 -59.24 115.08 -1.95
C ARG A 566 -60.69 115.45 -1.59
N GLY A 567 -60.94 115.74 -0.31
CA GLY A 567 -62.24 116.15 0.24
C GLY A 567 -62.52 117.66 0.23
N GLU A 568 -61.53 118.51 -0.06
CA GLU A 568 -61.69 119.98 -0.05
C GLU A 568 -61.99 120.58 -1.45
N ASP A 569 -61.75 119.88 -2.55
CA ASP A 569 -62.00 120.37 -3.93
C ASP A 569 -63.34 119.92 -4.56
N ARG A 570 -64.10 119.05 -3.89
CA ARG A 570 -65.43 118.62 -4.38
C ARG A 570 -66.58 119.56 -3.97
N ARG A 571 -66.34 120.45 -3.00
CA ARG A 571 -67.32 121.44 -2.51
C ARG A 571 -67.43 122.71 -3.36
N LYS A 572 -66.70 122.79 -4.48
CA LYS A 572 -66.72 123.94 -5.42
C LYS A 572 -67.38 123.62 -6.77
N ARG A 573 -67.92 122.40 -6.97
CA ARG A 573 -68.56 121.95 -8.22
C ARG A 573 -70.02 121.47 -8.06
N GLU A 574 -70.63 121.71 -6.91
CA GLU A 574 -72.05 121.35 -6.61
C GLU A 574 -72.97 122.60 -6.53
N MET A 575 -72.52 123.75 -7.03
CA MET A 575 -73.35 124.98 -7.10
C MET A 575 -73.74 125.42 -8.53
N GLU A 576 -73.32 124.71 -9.58
CA GLU A 576 -73.59 125.11 -10.98
C GLU A 576 -74.57 124.20 -11.76
N ASP A 577 -74.97 123.04 -11.23
CA ASP A 577 -75.97 122.15 -11.88
C ASP A 577 -77.39 122.26 -11.29
N ARG A 578 -77.73 123.44 -10.75
CA ARG A 578 -79.09 123.81 -10.30
C ARG A 578 -79.83 124.76 -11.24
N GLN A 579 -79.40 124.88 -12.50
CA GLN A 579 -80.07 125.73 -13.52
C GLN A 579 -80.22 125.03 -14.89
N ARG A 580 -80.73 123.79 -14.90
CA ARG A 580 -81.23 123.17 -16.15
C ARG A 580 -82.44 122.27 -15.95
N GLU A 581 -83.32 122.68 -15.04
CA GLU A 581 -84.74 122.30 -15.10
C GLU A 581 -85.53 123.49 -15.64
N GLY A 582 -86.07 123.36 -16.85
CA GLY A 582 -86.97 124.34 -17.42
C GLY A 582 -87.09 124.19 -18.92
N ARG A 583 -88.25 123.68 -19.38
CA ARG A 583 -88.66 123.26 -20.75
C ARG A 583 -88.36 121.76 -20.95
N GLU A 584 -89.31 120.82 -20.93
CA GLU A 584 -90.71 120.84 -21.35
C GLU A 584 -91.53 119.83 -20.52
N LYS A 585 -92.39 120.36 -19.65
CA LYS A 585 -93.47 119.64 -18.97
C LYS A 585 -94.78 120.34 -19.33
N ALA A 586 -95.33 120.05 -20.51
CA ALA A 586 -96.73 120.34 -20.87
C ALA A 586 -97.07 119.80 -22.28
N GLU A 587 -96.92 118.50 -22.51
CA GLU A 587 -97.59 117.72 -23.57
C GLU A 587 -97.06 116.28 -23.38
N ARG A 588 -97.80 115.22 -23.09
CA ARG A 588 -99.22 114.96 -23.26
C ARG A 588 -99.56 113.80 -22.32
N ASP A 589 -100.29 114.11 -21.27
CA ASP A 589 -101.19 113.19 -20.59
C ASP A 589 -102.21 112.64 -21.59
N ARG A 590 -101.97 111.45 -22.15
CA ARG A 590 -103.04 110.61 -22.74
C ARG A 590 -102.75 109.10 -22.84
N GLU A 591 -101.54 108.63 -22.51
CA GLU A 591 -101.18 107.19 -22.59
C GLU A 591 -100.98 106.51 -21.22
N GLY A 592 -101.55 107.07 -20.15
CA GLY A 592 -101.33 106.60 -18.77
C GLY A 592 -102.26 105.49 -18.26
N ARG A 593 -103.29 105.07 -19.01
CA ARG A 593 -104.36 104.19 -18.46
C ARG A 593 -104.33 102.73 -18.93
N GLU A 594 -103.64 102.39 -20.03
CA GLU A 594 -103.43 100.98 -20.45
C GLU A 594 -102.07 100.41 -20.01
N LYS A 595 -101.05 101.25 -19.80
CA LYS A 595 -99.73 100.82 -19.30
C LYS A 595 -99.77 100.39 -17.82
N ALA A 596 -100.65 101.00 -17.03
CA ALA A 596 -100.80 100.71 -15.60
C ALA A 596 -101.47 99.35 -15.28
N GLN A 597 -102.25 98.77 -16.22
CA GLN A 597 -102.84 97.43 -16.03
C GLN A 597 -101.91 96.30 -16.45
N ARG A 598 -101.10 96.48 -17.52
CA ARG A 598 -100.08 95.49 -17.94
C ARG A 598 -98.92 95.39 -16.93
N GLU A 599 -98.48 96.52 -16.37
CA GLU A 599 -97.44 96.51 -15.33
C GLU A 599 -97.89 95.88 -14.01
N ARG A 600 -99.18 95.95 -13.63
CA ARG A 600 -99.69 95.25 -12.44
C ARG A 600 -99.71 93.73 -12.62
N ALA A 601 -100.14 93.24 -13.78
CA ALA A 601 -100.17 91.81 -14.08
C ALA A 601 -98.76 91.20 -14.26
N GLU A 602 -97.80 91.95 -14.81
CA GLU A 602 -96.40 91.51 -14.88
C GLU A 602 -95.70 91.53 -13.51
N ARG A 603 -96.00 92.50 -12.65
CA ARG A 603 -95.46 92.52 -11.28
C ARG A 603 -95.97 91.36 -10.45
N GLU A 604 -97.25 91.01 -10.53
CA GLU A 604 -97.79 89.83 -9.83
C GLU A 604 -97.19 88.51 -10.34
N ARG A 605 -96.97 88.36 -11.66
CA ARG A 605 -96.32 87.18 -12.23
C ARG A 605 -94.84 87.09 -11.84
N ALA A 606 -94.12 88.21 -11.83
CA ALA A 606 -92.72 88.27 -11.41
C ALA A 606 -92.56 88.00 -9.91
N GLU A 607 -93.48 88.50 -9.08
CA GLU A 607 -93.48 88.26 -7.64
C GLU A 607 -93.81 86.81 -7.31
N LYS A 608 -94.74 86.18 -8.05
CA LYS A 608 -95.05 84.74 -7.91
C LYS A 608 -93.86 83.85 -8.30
N ILE A 609 -93.16 84.17 -9.40
CA ILE A 609 -91.94 83.45 -9.82
C ILE A 609 -90.81 83.63 -8.81
N ARG A 610 -90.66 84.84 -8.25
CA ARG A 610 -89.66 85.12 -7.23
C ARG A 610 -89.94 84.36 -5.93
N ALA A 611 -91.19 84.36 -5.47
CA ALA A 611 -91.61 83.59 -4.29
C ALA A 611 -91.44 82.08 -4.49
N GLU A 612 -91.75 81.55 -5.68
CA GLU A 612 -91.55 80.13 -6.00
C GLU A 612 -90.07 79.75 -6.06
N ARG A 613 -89.21 80.64 -6.59
CA ARG A 613 -87.75 80.45 -6.60
C ARG A 613 -87.16 80.52 -5.20
N GLU A 614 -87.59 81.46 -4.37
CA GLU A 614 -87.16 81.57 -2.97
C GLU A 614 -87.63 80.35 -2.14
N ALA A 615 -88.85 79.85 -2.39
CA ALA A 615 -89.34 78.61 -1.77
C ALA A 615 -88.52 77.39 -2.21
N ARG A 616 -88.16 77.29 -3.50
CA ARG A 616 -87.34 76.20 -4.05
C ARG A 616 -85.89 76.24 -3.55
N GLU A 617 -85.32 77.44 -3.40
CA GLU A 617 -83.99 77.62 -2.80
C GLU A 617 -83.99 77.30 -1.30
N LYS A 618 -85.05 77.66 -0.56
CA LYS A 618 -85.21 77.29 0.85
C LYS A 618 -85.34 75.77 1.01
N ALA A 619 -86.17 75.12 0.20
CA ALA A 619 -86.31 73.67 0.18
C ALA A 619 -84.99 72.96 -0.20
N ALA A 620 -84.22 73.52 -1.15
CA ALA A 620 -82.92 72.98 -1.53
C ALA A 620 -81.86 73.13 -0.43
N ARG A 621 -81.91 74.22 0.35
CA ARG A 621 -81.03 74.42 1.52
C ARG A 621 -81.36 73.44 2.64
N GLU A 622 -82.64 73.28 2.97
CA GLU A 622 -83.10 72.31 3.98
C GLU A 622 -82.77 70.86 3.57
N ALA A 623 -82.92 70.50 2.29
CA ALA A 623 -82.53 69.19 1.78
C ALA A 623 -81.01 68.94 1.88
N LYS A 624 -80.19 69.94 1.57
CA LYS A 624 -78.72 69.84 1.73
C LYS A 624 -78.31 69.71 3.19
N GLU A 625 -78.97 70.45 4.09
CA GLU A 625 -78.66 70.40 5.52
C GLU A 625 -79.07 69.05 6.14
N ASN A 626 -80.22 68.51 5.74
CA ASN A 626 -80.65 67.17 6.16
C ASN A 626 -79.73 66.07 5.62
N ALA A 627 -79.30 66.16 4.36
CA ALA A 627 -78.34 65.22 3.78
C ALA A 627 -76.95 65.30 4.47
N ALA A 628 -76.51 66.50 4.88
CA ALA A 628 -75.27 66.67 5.62
C ALA A 628 -75.34 66.03 7.03
N ARG A 629 -76.47 66.20 7.74
CA ARG A 629 -76.70 65.57 9.05
C ARG A 629 -76.74 64.04 8.94
N GLU A 630 -77.36 63.51 7.89
CA GLU A 630 -77.39 62.05 7.65
C GLU A 630 -75.99 61.49 7.31
N ALA A 631 -75.20 62.21 6.53
CA ALA A 631 -73.82 61.84 6.23
C ALA A 631 -72.92 61.87 7.48
N GLU A 632 -73.11 62.87 8.36
CA GLU A 632 -72.37 62.96 9.62
C GLU A 632 -72.71 61.80 10.57
N MET A 633 -73.99 61.44 10.67
CA MET A 633 -74.44 60.28 11.45
C MET A 633 -73.86 58.97 10.92
N LYS A 634 -73.82 58.78 9.59
CA LYS A 634 -73.18 57.61 8.97
C LYS A 634 -71.68 57.57 9.22
N ARG A 635 -70.99 58.72 9.20
CA ARG A 635 -69.55 58.82 9.49
C ARG A 635 -69.25 58.46 10.95
N LYS A 636 -70.00 59.02 11.90
CA LYS A 636 -69.87 58.71 13.34
C LYS A 636 -70.14 57.23 13.62
N ALA A 637 -71.16 56.64 12.98
CA ALA A 637 -71.44 55.21 13.11
C ALA A 637 -70.33 54.33 12.51
N GLN A 638 -69.70 54.75 11.42
CA GLN A 638 -68.55 54.05 10.84
C GLN A 638 -67.31 54.14 11.73
N GLU A 639 -67.00 55.34 12.26
CA GLU A 639 -65.90 55.56 13.19
C GLU A 639 -66.06 54.71 14.47
N GLU A 640 -67.28 54.56 14.99
CA GLU A 640 -67.56 53.71 16.15
C GLU A 640 -67.38 52.21 15.85
N ARG A 641 -67.80 51.75 14.66
CA ARG A 641 -67.57 50.35 14.21
C ARG A 641 -66.08 50.05 14.06
N GLU A 642 -65.32 50.99 13.48
CA GLU A 642 -63.87 50.86 13.35
C GLU A 642 -63.17 50.86 14.71
N ARG A 643 -63.65 51.65 15.67
CA ARG A 643 -63.13 51.64 17.05
C ARG A 643 -63.35 50.29 17.73
N LYS A 644 -64.56 49.72 17.65
CA LYS A 644 -64.88 48.40 18.23
C LYS A 644 -64.05 47.27 17.60
N MET A 645 -63.84 47.31 16.28
CA MET A 645 -62.96 46.37 15.59
C MET A 645 -61.50 46.46 16.06
N ARG A 646 -60.98 47.68 16.29
CA ARG A 646 -59.62 47.88 16.83
C ARG A 646 -59.50 47.37 18.26
N GLU A 647 -60.47 47.68 19.12
CA GLU A 647 -60.51 47.19 20.51
C GLU A 647 -60.58 45.65 20.56
N GLU A 648 -61.36 45.01 19.68
CA GLU A 648 -61.43 43.55 19.59
C GLU A 648 -60.11 42.94 19.08
N GLN A 649 -59.47 43.56 18.10
CA GLN A 649 -58.15 43.13 17.61
C GLN A 649 -57.06 43.28 18.67
N GLU A 650 -57.08 44.35 19.47
CA GLU A 650 -56.16 44.53 20.59
C GLU A 650 -56.41 43.49 21.70
N ALA A 651 -57.67 43.20 22.02
CA ALA A 651 -58.01 42.15 22.98
C ALA A 651 -57.56 40.76 22.51
N LYS A 652 -57.67 40.45 21.21
CA LYS A 652 -57.12 39.20 20.62
C LYS A 652 -55.60 39.15 20.72
N LYS A 653 -54.90 40.24 20.36
CA LYS A 653 -53.44 40.33 20.49
C LYS A 653 -52.97 40.17 21.94
N GLN A 654 -53.69 40.76 22.91
CA GLN A 654 -53.35 40.63 24.33
C GLN A 654 -53.52 39.20 24.84
N LYS A 655 -54.54 38.47 24.38
CA LYS A 655 -54.72 37.04 24.68
C LYS A 655 -53.60 36.18 24.09
N GLU A 656 -53.19 36.44 22.86
CA GLU A 656 -52.07 35.76 22.21
C GLU A 656 -50.74 36.02 22.93
N VAL A 657 -50.46 37.28 23.29
CA VAL A 657 -49.24 37.64 24.05
C VAL A 657 -49.21 36.93 25.41
N LYS A 658 -50.34 36.85 26.11
CA LYS A 658 -50.44 36.12 27.38
C LYS A 658 -50.17 34.62 27.18
N SER A 659 -50.76 34.00 26.16
CA SER A 659 -50.55 32.59 25.83
C SER A 659 -49.09 32.29 25.47
N ILE A 660 -48.45 33.15 24.66
CA ILE A 660 -47.03 33.02 24.30
C ILE A 660 -46.14 33.13 25.55
N ARG A 661 -46.46 34.06 26.46
CA ARG A 661 -45.71 34.22 27.71
C ARG A 661 -45.80 32.98 28.61
N GLU A 662 -46.98 32.37 28.72
CA GLU A 662 -47.17 31.12 29.47
C GLU A 662 -46.42 29.94 28.81
N LEU A 663 -46.41 29.84 27.49
CA LEU A 663 -45.64 28.82 26.77
C LEU A 663 -44.12 28.99 26.94
N LEU A 664 -43.63 30.24 26.95
CA LEU A 664 -42.22 30.52 27.18
C LEU A 664 -41.78 30.16 28.60
N GLU A 665 -42.60 30.42 29.62
CA GLU A 665 -42.28 30.00 30.99
C GLU A 665 -42.29 28.47 31.13
N ARG A 666 -43.24 27.76 30.50
CA ARG A 666 -43.23 26.28 30.46
C ARG A 666 -41.97 25.72 29.80
N LYS A 667 -41.54 26.31 28.66
CA LYS A 667 -40.29 25.90 28.00
C LYS A 667 -39.06 26.16 28.85
N LYS A 668 -38.98 27.30 29.55
CA LYS A 668 -37.87 27.59 30.47
C LYS A 668 -37.81 26.59 31.64
N GLU A 669 -38.96 26.19 32.18
CA GLU A 669 -39.02 25.17 33.24
C GLU A 669 -38.61 23.79 32.73
N GLU A 670 -39.04 23.43 31.52
CA GLU A 670 -38.66 22.17 30.87
C GLU A 670 -37.15 22.12 30.57
N GLU A 671 -36.57 23.20 30.05
CA GLU A 671 -35.12 23.32 29.83
C GLU A 671 -34.35 23.23 31.16
N LYS A 672 -34.84 23.84 32.24
CA LYS A 672 -34.25 23.71 33.58
C LYS A 672 -34.30 22.26 34.08
N ARG A 673 -35.41 21.55 33.88
CA ARG A 673 -35.55 20.12 34.24
C ARG A 673 -34.59 19.26 33.44
N GLN A 674 -34.52 19.43 32.13
CA GLN A 674 -33.60 18.70 31.26
C GLN A 674 -32.13 18.97 31.62
N ARG A 675 -31.80 20.20 31.99
CA ARG A 675 -30.45 20.56 32.46
C ARG A 675 -30.10 19.89 33.79
N MET A 676 -31.03 19.84 34.73
CA MET A 676 -30.83 19.15 36.01
C MET A 676 -30.69 17.64 35.83
N GLU A 677 -31.56 17.02 35.02
CA GLU A 677 -31.49 15.59 34.71
C GLU A 677 -30.18 15.21 34.01
N LYS A 678 -29.71 16.06 33.08
CA LYS A 678 -28.41 15.87 32.43
C LYS A 678 -27.27 15.93 33.46
N LEU A 679 -27.30 16.89 34.37
CA LEU A 679 -26.27 17.07 35.39
C LEU A 679 -26.25 15.91 36.40
N GLU A 680 -27.42 15.35 36.71
CA GLU A 680 -27.55 14.16 37.55
C GLU A 680 -27.01 12.90 36.85
N ARG A 681 -27.33 12.71 35.55
CA ARG A 681 -26.74 11.63 34.74
C ARG A 681 -25.23 11.74 34.63
N GLU A 682 -24.69 12.96 34.45
CA GLU A 682 -23.25 13.19 34.42
C GLU A 682 -22.58 12.86 35.77
N ARG A 683 -23.24 13.19 36.90
CA ARG A 683 -22.77 12.81 38.24
C ARG A 683 -22.78 11.30 38.44
N GLN A 684 -23.85 10.61 38.03
CA GLN A 684 -23.94 9.15 38.10
C GLN A 684 -22.88 8.46 37.24
N GLN A 685 -22.68 8.95 36.00
CA GLN A 685 -21.64 8.43 35.12
C GLN A 685 -20.23 8.68 35.67
N LYS A 686 -19.99 9.82 36.32
CA LYS A 686 -18.72 10.10 36.97
C LYS A 686 -18.46 9.16 38.14
N ALA A 687 -19.45 8.93 39.00
CA ALA A 687 -19.35 7.97 40.11
C ALA A 687 -19.11 6.54 39.61
N GLU A 688 -19.82 6.10 38.56
CA GLU A 688 -19.63 4.78 37.96
C GLU A 688 -18.23 4.62 37.33
N ARG A 689 -17.71 5.67 36.68
CA ARG A 689 -16.33 5.69 36.15
C ARG A 689 -15.29 5.60 37.26
N GLU A 690 -15.49 6.31 38.37
CA GLU A 690 -14.58 6.25 39.52
C GLU A 690 -14.59 4.86 40.18
N GLU A 691 -15.76 4.22 40.33
CA GLU A 691 -15.85 2.85 40.84
C GLU A 691 -15.23 1.83 39.88
N ARG A 692 -15.46 1.96 38.57
CA ARG A 692 -14.80 1.13 37.55
C ARG A 692 -13.27 1.31 37.59
N ALA A 693 -12.79 2.55 37.73
CA ALA A 693 -11.36 2.83 37.84
C ALA A 693 -10.74 2.23 39.12
N LYS A 694 -11.44 2.26 40.25
CA LYS A 694 -11.01 1.60 41.49
C LYS A 694 -10.97 0.08 41.33
N ALA A 695 -12.00 -0.50 40.72
CA ALA A 695 -12.06 -1.94 40.45
C ALA A 695 -10.92 -2.38 39.50
N GLU A 696 -10.63 -1.58 38.47
CA GLU A 696 -9.55 -1.81 37.53
C GLU A 696 -8.17 -1.72 38.21
N ARG A 697 -7.93 -0.71 39.05
CA ARG A 697 -6.69 -0.61 39.85
C ARG A 697 -6.50 -1.84 40.74
N LYS A 698 -7.56 -2.30 41.41
CA LYS A 698 -7.51 -3.49 42.26
C LYS A 698 -7.27 -4.78 41.45
N ALA A 699 -7.81 -4.87 40.23
CA ALA A 699 -7.55 -5.98 39.32
C ALA A 699 -6.10 -5.96 38.80
N GLN A 700 -5.58 -4.77 38.47
CA GLN A 700 -4.19 -4.58 38.05
C GLN A 700 -3.21 -4.96 39.18
N GLU A 701 -3.49 -4.56 40.42
CA GLU A 701 -2.67 -4.93 41.57
C GLU A 701 -2.67 -6.45 41.82
N ARG A 702 -3.82 -7.12 41.69
CA ARG A 702 -3.90 -8.59 41.75
C ARG A 702 -3.11 -9.27 40.64
N ALA A 703 -3.23 -8.78 39.40
CA ALA A 703 -2.49 -9.30 38.27
C ALA A 703 -0.97 -9.11 38.44
N GLN A 704 -0.53 -7.97 39.00
CA GLN A 704 0.88 -7.73 39.31
C GLN A 704 1.40 -8.68 40.38
N ARG A 705 0.65 -8.93 41.45
CA ARG A 705 1.04 -9.90 42.49
C ARG A 705 1.13 -11.32 41.93
N GLU A 706 0.19 -11.74 41.08
CA GLU A 706 0.25 -13.04 40.41
C GLU A 706 1.44 -13.15 39.44
N GLN A 707 1.79 -12.07 38.74
CA GLN A 707 2.97 -12.03 37.89
C GLN A 707 4.26 -12.13 38.70
N GLN A 708 4.36 -11.44 39.84
CA GLN A 708 5.49 -11.53 40.75
C GLN A 708 5.66 -12.95 41.30
N GLU A 709 4.57 -13.56 41.79
CA GLU A 709 4.63 -14.94 42.30
C GLU A 709 5.03 -15.95 41.21
N ARG A 710 4.57 -15.76 39.96
CA ARG A 710 4.99 -16.58 38.81
C ARG A 710 6.46 -16.36 38.46
N ALA A 711 6.95 -15.12 38.56
CA ALA A 711 8.35 -14.80 38.30
C ALA A 711 9.27 -15.43 39.36
N GLU A 712 8.90 -15.36 40.64
CA GLU A 712 9.64 -16.00 41.73
C GLU A 712 9.64 -17.53 41.62
N LYS A 713 8.51 -18.14 41.27
CA LYS A 713 8.43 -19.59 40.99
C LYS A 713 9.27 -19.98 39.77
N ALA A 714 9.30 -19.14 38.73
CA ALA A 714 10.15 -19.39 37.56
C ALA A 714 11.64 -19.24 37.89
N GLN A 715 12.01 -18.28 38.72
CA GLN A 715 13.39 -18.05 39.15
C GLN A 715 13.90 -19.21 40.03
N SER A 716 13.15 -19.60 41.05
CA SER A 716 13.47 -20.77 41.89
C SER A 716 13.55 -22.07 41.07
N ALA A 717 12.69 -22.26 40.08
CA ALA A 717 12.78 -23.41 39.17
C ALA A 717 14.03 -23.37 38.28
N ARG A 718 14.47 -22.17 37.85
CA ARG A 718 15.73 -22.00 37.10
C ARG A 718 16.95 -22.31 37.96
N GLU A 719 16.99 -21.78 39.18
CA GLU A 719 18.07 -22.03 40.13
C GLU A 719 18.16 -23.53 40.50
N ALA A 720 17.02 -24.20 40.67
CA ALA A 720 16.99 -25.65 40.91
C ALA A 720 17.53 -26.45 39.71
N ARG A 721 17.16 -26.08 38.48
CA ARG A 721 17.69 -26.72 37.26
C ARG A 721 19.19 -26.48 37.09
N GLU A 722 19.66 -25.28 37.41
CA GLU A 722 21.08 -24.96 37.33
C GLU A 722 21.89 -25.75 38.36
N ARG A 723 21.38 -25.92 39.58
CA ARG A 723 22.00 -26.82 40.59
C ARG A 723 22.06 -28.27 40.10
N GLN A 724 20.96 -28.79 39.55
CA GLN A 724 20.94 -30.15 38.99
C GLN A 724 21.92 -30.30 37.81
N ALA A 725 22.03 -29.31 36.95
CA ALA A 725 22.99 -29.31 35.84
C ALA A 725 24.44 -29.30 36.34
N ARG A 726 24.75 -28.50 37.38
CA ARG A 726 26.09 -28.47 38.00
C ARG A 726 26.45 -29.82 38.64
N GLU A 727 25.53 -30.44 39.38
CA GLU A 727 25.75 -31.78 39.95
C GLU A 727 25.95 -32.85 38.87
N GLN A 728 25.19 -32.80 37.78
CA GLN A 728 25.35 -33.72 36.65
C GLN A 728 26.70 -33.51 35.94
N ALA A 729 27.11 -32.26 35.74
CA ALA A 729 28.41 -31.93 35.16
C ALA A 729 29.56 -32.40 36.04
N GLU A 730 29.47 -32.24 37.37
CA GLU A 730 30.48 -32.73 38.30
C GLU A 730 30.59 -34.26 38.30
N ARG A 731 29.45 -34.97 38.25
CA ARG A 731 29.43 -36.45 38.12
C ARG A 731 30.05 -36.90 36.81
N ALA A 732 29.71 -36.24 35.70
CA ALA A 732 30.28 -36.54 34.39
C ALA A 732 31.79 -36.27 34.35
N ALA A 733 32.26 -35.19 34.98
CA ALA A 733 33.68 -34.87 35.07
C ALA A 733 34.45 -35.92 35.89
N LYS A 734 33.89 -36.37 37.03
CA LYS A 734 34.48 -37.47 37.83
C LYS A 734 34.55 -38.77 37.05
N GLU A 735 33.52 -39.10 36.27
CA GLU A 735 33.51 -40.29 35.42
C GLU A 735 34.56 -40.19 34.29
N GLN A 736 34.68 -39.02 33.65
CA GLN A 736 35.72 -38.79 32.64
C GLN A 736 37.13 -38.87 33.20
N ALA A 737 37.36 -38.33 34.40
CA ALA A 737 38.65 -38.45 35.09
C ALA A 737 38.99 -39.92 35.39
N MET A 738 38.03 -40.70 35.89
CA MET A 738 38.24 -42.14 36.15
C MET A 738 38.51 -42.93 34.86
N LYS A 739 37.84 -42.59 33.75
CA LYS A 739 38.11 -43.19 32.43
C LYS A 739 39.50 -42.82 31.92
N ALA A 740 39.93 -41.58 32.08
CA ALA A 740 41.26 -41.12 31.69
C ALA A 740 42.37 -41.81 32.50
N GLU A 741 42.17 -41.99 33.81
CA GLU A 741 43.12 -42.70 34.66
C GLU A 741 43.23 -44.18 34.28
N ARG A 742 42.09 -44.85 34.01
CA ARG A 742 42.07 -46.23 33.49
C ARG A 742 42.79 -46.37 32.15
N ALA A 743 42.57 -45.44 31.23
CA ALA A 743 43.27 -45.42 29.94
C ALA A 743 44.78 -45.24 30.10
N LYS A 744 45.21 -44.36 31.00
CA LYS A 744 46.63 -44.15 31.32
C LYS A 744 47.27 -45.41 31.92
N ALA A 745 46.59 -46.08 32.86
CA ALA A 745 47.06 -47.33 33.44
C ALA A 745 47.14 -48.47 32.40
N GLU A 746 46.19 -48.53 31.45
CA GLU A 746 46.23 -49.49 30.36
C GLU A 746 47.40 -49.22 29.39
N GLN A 747 47.67 -47.94 29.08
CA GLN A 747 48.81 -47.54 28.26
C GLN A 747 50.13 -47.93 28.92
N GLU A 748 50.31 -47.66 30.22
CA GLU A 748 51.50 -48.09 30.96
C GLU A 748 51.67 -49.61 30.99
N ARG A 749 50.57 -50.37 31.10
CA ARG A 749 50.61 -51.84 31.01
C ARG A 749 51.06 -52.32 29.64
N ARG A 750 50.55 -51.70 28.56
CA ARG A 750 50.94 -52.02 27.18
C ARG A 750 52.42 -51.71 26.94
N GLU A 751 52.92 -50.59 27.43
CA GLU A 751 54.35 -50.24 27.33
C GLU A 751 55.24 -51.18 28.11
N ARG A 752 54.84 -51.61 29.31
CA ARG A 752 55.57 -52.63 30.08
C ARG A 752 55.61 -53.98 29.36
N ALA A 753 54.47 -54.43 28.83
CA ALA A 753 54.40 -55.66 28.06
C ALA A 753 55.26 -55.60 26.78
N ALA A 754 55.26 -54.47 26.07
CA ALA A 754 56.11 -54.26 24.90
C ALA A 754 57.60 -54.28 25.23
N LYS A 755 58.00 -53.64 26.35
CA LYS A 755 59.40 -53.67 26.83
C LYS A 755 59.83 -55.09 27.22
N GLU A 756 58.96 -55.85 27.88
CA GLU A 756 59.24 -57.23 28.25
C GLU A 756 59.38 -58.14 27.02
N GLN A 757 58.49 -57.96 26.03
CA GLN A 757 58.56 -58.70 24.77
C GLN A 757 59.85 -58.38 24.00
N ALA A 758 60.22 -57.10 23.89
CA ALA A 758 61.47 -56.68 23.25
C ALA A 758 62.71 -57.24 23.97
N ALA A 759 62.69 -57.33 25.29
CA ALA A 759 63.77 -57.95 26.08
C ALA A 759 63.89 -59.45 25.82
N ARG A 760 62.77 -60.18 25.71
CA ARG A 760 62.75 -61.61 25.36
C ARG A 760 63.31 -61.85 23.96
N GLU A 761 62.89 -61.06 22.98
CA GLU A 761 63.38 -61.14 21.61
C GLU A 761 64.88 -60.82 21.52
N ALA A 762 65.38 -59.85 22.30
CA ALA A 762 66.81 -59.53 22.37
C ALA A 762 67.63 -60.68 22.99
N GLN A 763 67.12 -61.31 24.06
CA GLN A 763 67.76 -62.48 24.66
C GLN A 763 67.81 -63.67 23.68
N GLU A 764 66.72 -63.92 22.95
CA GLU A 764 66.68 -64.99 21.97
C GLU A 764 67.64 -64.73 20.80
N ARG A 765 67.72 -63.49 20.31
CA ARG A 765 68.72 -63.09 19.30
C ARG A 765 70.15 -63.28 19.80
N ALA A 766 70.44 -62.90 21.05
CA ALA A 766 71.77 -63.09 21.65
C ALA A 766 72.11 -64.59 21.81
N ALA A 767 71.14 -65.42 22.18
CA ALA A 767 71.32 -66.87 22.27
C ALA A 767 71.61 -67.50 20.89
N ARG A 768 70.88 -67.09 19.85
CA ARG A 768 71.12 -67.54 18.46
C ARG A 768 72.52 -67.15 17.99
N GLN A 769 72.96 -65.91 18.25
CA GLN A 769 74.31 -65.47 17.90
C GLN A 769 75.41 -66.23 18.66
N ARG A 770 75.18 -66.58 19.93
CA ARG A 770 76.12 -67.42 20.69
C ARG A 770 76.21 -68.83 20.13
N ALA A 771 75.08 -69.46 19.83
CA ALA A 771 75.04 -70.80 19.23
C ALA A 771 75.72 -70.83 17.85
N GLU A 772 75.54 -69.78 17.03
CA GLU A 772 76.20 -69.66 15.74
C GLU A 772 77.72 -69.51 15.87
N ARG A 773 78.19 -68.69 16.82
CA ARG A 773 79.63 -68.56 17.13
C ARG A 773 80.23 -69.87 17.61
N GLU A 774 79.54 -70.60 18.49
CA GLU A 774 79.99 -71.92 18.95
C GLU A 774 80.05 -72.93 17.80
N ARG A 775 79.08 -72.89 16.88
CA ARG A 775 79.08 -73.74 15.68
C ARG A 775 80.27 -73.42 14.79
N GLN A 776 80.55 -72.15 14.52
CA GLN A 776 81.71 -71.72 13.73
C GLN A 776 83.03 -72.15 14.39
N GLN A 777 83.14 -72.01 15.71
CA GLN A 777 84.32 -72.49 16.45
C GLN A 777 84.51 -74.00 16.36
N ARG A 778 83.43 -74.78 16.43
CA ARG A 778 83.49 -76.24 16.26
C ARG A 778 83.89 -76.63 14.84
N GLU A 779 83.35 -75.97 13.83
CA GLU A 779 83.71 -76.20 12.42
C GLU A 779 85.19 -75.84 12.16
N GLU A 780 85.68 -74.75 12.74
CA GLU A 780 87.09 -74.35 12.64
C GLU A 780 88.02 -75.33 13.38
N GLN A 781 87.64 -75.79 14.57
CA GLN A 781 88.38 -76.83 15.31
C GLN A 781 88.44 -78.15 14.53
N GLN A 782 87.33 -78.57 13.92
CA GLN A 782 87.30 -79.76 13.07
C GLN A 782 88.17 -79.61 11.83
N ARG A 783 88.17 -78.42 11.21
CA ARG A 783 89.04 -78.13 10.06
C ARG A 783 90.52 -78.20 10.46
N ARG A 784 90.92 -77.58 11.57
CA ARG A 784 92.31 -77.65 12.09
C ARG A 784 92.72 -79.08 12.43
N ALA A 785 91.81 -79.88 12.99
CA ALA A 785 92.08 -81.29 13.28
C ALA A 785 92.29 -82.13 12.00
N ARG A 786 91.48 -81.90 10.95
CA ARG A 786 91.66 -82.54 9.64
C ARG A 786 92.99 -82.14 9.00
N GLU A 787 93.35 -80.87 9.02
CA GLU A 787 94.63 -80.38 8.49
C GLU A 787 95.82 -81.01 9.24
N GLN A 788 95.74 -81.14 10.57
CA GLN A 788 96.77 -81.83 11.36
C GLN A 788 96.85 -83.32 11.05
N GLN A 789 95.71 -83.98 10.83
CA GLN A 789 95.68 -85.40 10.45
C GLN A 789 96.31 -85.61 9.07
N GLU A 790 95.97 -84.78 8.08
CA GLU A 790 96.59 -84.83 6.75
C GLU A 790 98.10 -84.59 6.81
N GLN A 791 98.57 -83.67 7.66
CA GLN A 791 100.00 -83.44 7.87
C GLN A 791 100.69 -84.66 8.48
N ARG A 792 100.05 -85.33 9.46
CA ARG A 792 100.57 -86.57 10.06
C ARG A 792 100.65 -87.69 9.02
N GLU A 793 99.60 -87.88 8.22
CA GLU A 793 99.57 -88.89 7.15
C GLU A 793 100.61 -88.60 6.07
N ARG A 794 100.80 -87.33 5.67
CA ARG A 794 101.87 -86.94 4.74
C ARG A 794 103.27 -87.21 5.31
N ALA A 795 103.48 -86.89 6.59
CA ALA A 795 104.74 -87.17 7.26
C ALA A 795 105.00 -88.69 7.38
N GLU A 796 103.97 -89.48 7.63
CA GLU A 796 104.06 -90.94 7.69
C GLU A 796 104.37 -91.55 6.31
N ARG A 797 103.68 -91.10 5.25
CA ARG A 797 103.98 -91.51 3.87
C ARG A 797 105.41 -91.16 3.48
N ALA A 798 105.90 -89.97 3.85
CA ALA A 798 107.28 -89.58 3.61
C ALA A 798 108.29 -90.47 4.36
N ARG A 799 107.98 -90.85 5.62
CA ARG A 799 108.79 -91.81 6.39
C ARG A 799 108.80 -93.20 5.75
N GLN A 800 107.65 -93.70 5.31
CA GLN A 800 107.53 -94.99 4.62
C GLN A 800 108.29 -94.97 3.29
N GLU A 801 108.25 -93.87 2.54
CA GLU A 801 109.03 -93.72 1.29
C GLU A 801 110.54 -93.70 1.57
N GLN A 802 111.00 -93.02 2.63
CA GLN A 802 112.40 -93.05 3.05
C GLN A 802 112.84 -94.46 3.46
N GLN A 803 112.01 -95.19 4.21
CA GLN A 803 112.27 -96.58 4.58
C GLN A 803 112.34 -97.49 3.35
N ARG A 804 111.45 -97.30 2.37
CA ARG A 804 111.46 -98.06 1.11
C ARG A 804 112.71 -97.77 0.29
N LYS A 805 113.12 -96.51 0.15
CA LYS A 805 114.37 -96.13 -0.54
C LYS A 805 115.61 -96.72 0.15
N ALA A 806 115.65 -96.69 1.49
CA ALA A 806 116.71 -97.32 2.26
C ALA A 806 116.74 -98.86 2.08
N ALA A 807 115.57 -99.50 2.03
CA ALA A 807 115.46 -100.94 1.77
C ALA A 807 115.89 -101.32 0.33
N GLU A 808 115.50 -100.51 -0.67
CA GLU A 808 115.93 -100.67 -2.07
C GLU A 808 117.46 -100.50 -2.18
N GLU A 809 118.06 -99.53 -1.48
CA GLU A 809 119.51 -99.34 -1.43
C GLU A 809 120.21 -100.53 -0.75
N GLN A 810 119.68 -101.03 0.37
CA GLN A 810 120.20 -102.24 1.02
C GLN A 810 120.10 -103.47 0.12
N ALA A 811 119.00 -103.61 -0.65
CA ALA A 811 118.83 -104.69 -1.61
C ALA A 811 119.84 -104.59 -2.77
N ARG A 812 120.11 -103.39 -3.30
CA ARG A 812 121.17 -103.16 -4.29
C ARG A 812 122.54 -103.55 -3.74
N ARG A 813 122.90 -103.11 -2.53
CA ARG A 813 124.16 -103.49 -1.88
C ARG A 813 124.29 -105.01 -1.69
N ARG A 814 123.20 -105.70 -1.38
CA ARG A 814 123.17 -107.18 -1.30
C ARG A 814 123.35 -107.82 -2.67
N GLN A 815 122.72 -107.31 -3.72
CA GLN A 815 122.89 -107.80 -5.08
C GLN A 815 124.33 -107.58 -5.60
N GLU A 816 124.93 -106.42 -5.34
CA GLU A 816 126.35 -106.16 -5.67
C GLU A 816 127.30 -107.11 -4.92
N LEU A 817 127.03 -107.40 -3.65
CA LEU A 817 127.80 -108.38 -2.87
C LEU A 817 127.67 -109.80 -3.45
N GLU A 818 126.47 -110.20 -3.87
CA GLU A 818 126.27 -111.49 -4.52
C GLU A 818 126.91 -111.57 -5.92
N GLN A 819 126.84 -110.50 -6.72
CA GLN A 819 127.57 -110.42 -7.99
C GLN A 819 129.08 -110.54 -7.76
N LYS A 820 129.64 -109.82 -6.77
CA LYS A 820 131.07 -109.95 -6.41
C LYS A 820 131.43 -111.36 -5.94
N LYS A 821 130.55 -112.05 -5.22
CA LYS A 821 130.75 -113.46 -4.84
C LYS A 821 130.69 -114.40 -6.06
N GLN A 822 129.78 -114.17 -6.99
CA GLN A 822 129.68 -114.94 -8.23
C GLN A 822 130.92 -114.74 -9.12
N GLU A 823 131.37 -113.50 -9.30
CA GLU A 823 132.62 -113.18 -10.01
C GLU A 823 133.83 -113.82 -9.32
N ALA A 824 133.89 -113.78 -7.98
CA ALA A 824 134.96 -114.44 -7.22
C ALA A 824 134.94 -115.97 -7.43
N ARG A 825 133.76 -116.59 -7.45
CA ARG A 825 133.58 -118.02 -7.75
C ARG A 825 134.01 -118.36 -9.18
N GLU A 826 133.66 -117.54 -10.17
CA GLU A 826 134.10 -117.74 -11.56
C GLU A 826 135.61 -117.56 -11.72
N ARG A 827 136.21 -116.54 -11.08
CA ARG A 827 137.67 -116.36 -11.05
C ARG A 827 138.37 -117.58 -10.45
N LEU A 828 137.81 -118.16 -9.38
CA LEU A 828 138.33 -119.40 -8.79
C LEU A 828 138.20 -120.59 -9.76
N ARG A 829 137.06 -120.70 -10.45
CA ARG A 829 136.77 -121.77 -11.42
C ARG A 829 137.70 -121.71 -12.64
N ASN A 830 138.00 -120.50 -13.13
CA ASN A 830 138.92 -120.28 -14.25
C ASN A 830 140.38 -120.50 -13.85
N LYS A 831 140.78 -120.16 -12.62
CA LYS A 831 142.10 -120.56 -12.10
C LYS A 831 142.27 -122.07 -12.05
N LEU A 832 141.26 -122.80 -11.56
CA LEU A 832 141.30 -124.27 -11.50
C LEU A 832 141.40 -124.94 -12.88
N LYS A 833 140.75 -124.38 -13.91
CA LYS A 833 140.84 -124.87 -15.30
C LYS A 833 142.18 -124.59 -15.99
N LYS A 834 143.02 -123.70 -15.46
CA LYS A 834 144.35 -123.39 -16.02
C LYS A 834 145.47 -124.25 -15.45
N THR A 835 145.19 -124.96 -14.36
CA THR A 835 146.12 -125.86 -13.62
C THR A 835 145.89 -127.35 -13.88
N ARG A 836 144.96 -127.69 -14.78
CA ARG A 836 144.73 -129.03 -15.32
C ARG A 836 144.89 -128.94 -16.83
#